data_AF-A0A9N9XY14-F1
#
_entry.id   AF-A0A9N9XY14-F1
#
_cell.length_a   1.000
_cell.length_b   1.000
_cell.length_c   1.000
_cell.angle_alpha   90.00
_cell.angle_beta   90.00
_cell.angle_gamma   90.00
#
_symmetry.space_group_name_H-M   'P 1'
#
loop_
_entity.id
_entity.type
_entity.pdbx_description
1 polymer ?
#
loop_
_entity_poly.entity_id
_entity_poly.type
_entity_poly.pdbx_seq_one_letter_code
_entity_poly.pdbx_strand_id
1 'polypeptide(L)'
;MSLVKARLRSASAFKNIFNKLPPHITDAPSIPREKIGPAGDHLLSQLLDLYWAAVERDLEHIIRALRVWRQERYDALPEELDPLLHGFDSFLDQVSESRRQNAWMDQESSDTLYSTALKNRGYEVLADAQSAQRRQQVRELLGYSEDQKQNLWRRRVRLLLQSAQWLDIDKIVEHREPLSDAPRLAPAQLKLGVVDRSGKMEAEAHAVLCTGCHAPIRGSMFVNTERADAVICERCYFQPENYGRPGYTKKLKSCCLDEGVTLEVSHMLCDCEDQQKMKRDDKGVSRSLYPVTKFTHKKCGLGNLANYVAEAKFDTTRKKQDKNLSLADYAIRMGDDTRAAISKGLTYKHLTSQDKSSQWTWFTPEFGSDVFHRAGGGTPGYLLPSSNNSPFGSIHMAVRIGPVVIENGVANTDGGVLITTRQPQHLLEADRFPTSATEPSLLLVGRDERTLFSQNRPTSPKRHKLMMKQMVGGAFSGYLDSSLEESIVDVLLKGAENAGDDTLTIDLAIGKLRGLMGPRIESLFRGIVDRLTDPTFDIRWSSAGNTCRHFCDKLLDQPQFRCLFPPSAGTGTVDYPLLMSFICRPGPLVAENPWSKYEAPNGFVEEYLLRMQNGRHEESDLIDSISEYWSDFAALKPLYPHQDLFPWDCTEAYGRYPTHCGDCNLSKHVWFSPFDSFSIISMHLARGSFLYSRDDDHPPAYSEKEQPRKRNPAWFRNRMRLLLAHDALITVAKAMASSPAVLKTTHWLTFQNTPAQERVKMGSAHRAQPFSHHYNKYVAQHFFRANWIAEPYKDRVGRYKTLREERVKRREVGWQDAKVFTPYESKTYFDEKNSSAPDPELWVQTPDNPWAGRKIKKKGKHGATCAYYTGGACAAPTNIAPPGACAAICSSGWDGGDSGGGGCGGGSSGDGGGGDGGGGGGCGGGCGGS
;
A
#
# COMPACT_ATOMS: atom_id res chain seq x y z
N MET A 1 -28.21 -30.16 12.70
CA MET A 1 -28.97 -28.96 13.14
C MET A 1 -28.18 -27.96 14.00
N SER A 2 -27.29 -28.40 14.91
CA SER A 2 -26.50 -27.53 15.82
C SER A 2 -25.83 -26.33 15.14
N LEU A 3 -25.15 -26.56 14.01
CA LEU A 3 -24.54 -25.51 13.16
C LEU A 3 -25.49 -24.37 12.78
N VAL A 4 -26.80 -24.62 12.66
CA VAL A 4 -27.80 -23.57 12.36
C VAL A 4 -28.06 -22.68 13.58
N LYS A 5 -28.06 -23.23 14.81
CA LYS A 5 -28.12 -22.43 16.04
C LYS A 5 -26.85 -21.60 16.25
N ALA A 6 -25.68 -22.11 15.87
CA ALA A 6 -24.42 -21.35 15.86
C ALA A 6 -24.45 -20.21 14.82
N ARG A 7 -24.80 -20.52 13.55
CA ARG A 7 -25.00 -19.52 12.46
C ARG A 7 -26.03 -18.44 12.81
N LEU A 8 -27.00 -18.76 13.66
CA LEU A 8 -27.97 -17.76 14.14
C LEU A 8 -27.36 -16.86 15.22
N ARG A 9 -26.59 -17.36 16.20
CA ARG A 9 -26.04 -16.52 17.29
C ARG A 9 -25.22 -15.33 16.78
N SER A 10 -24.32 -15.53 15.80
CA SER A 10 -23.54 -14.44 15.21
C SER A 10 -24.38 -13.41 14.44
N ALA A 11 -25.59 -13.77 14.01
CA ALA A 11 -26.53 -12.88 13.29
C ALA A 11 -27.82 -12.58 14.09
N SER A 12 -27.82 -12.84 15.40
CA SER A 12 -28.93 -12.57 16.32
C SER A 12 -28.49 -11.96 17.65
N ALA A 13 -27.19 -11.91 17.95
CA ALA A 13 -26.64 -10.99 18.94
C ALA A 13 -27.00 -9.51 18.61
N PHE A 14 -27.16 -9.20 17.32
CA PHE A 14 -27.66 -7.91 16.83
C PHE A 14 -29.17 -7.69 17.04
N LYS A 15 -29.95 -8.72 17.42
CA LYS A 15 -31.40 -8.60 17.66
C LYS A 15 -31.72 -8.15 19.09
N ASN A 16 -31.28 -6.93 19.40
CA ASN A 16 -31.83 -5.96 20.36
C ASN A 16 -30.98 -4.70 20.12
N ILE A 17 -31.51 -3.59 19.62
CA ILE A 17 -32.58 -2.79 20.22
C ILE A 17 -33.44 -2.11 19.13
N PHE A 18 -34.76 -2.03 19.33
CA PHE A 18 -35.60 -1.06 18.60
C PHE A 18 -35.33 0.36 19.14
N ASN A 19 -34.40 1.09 18.53
CA ASN A 19 -34.25 2.55 18.66
C ASN A 19 -33.30 3.10 17.57
N LYS A 20 -33.11 4.42 17.54
CA LYS A 20 -32.16 5.13 16.66
C LYS A 20 -30.75 4.52 16.78
N LEU A 21 -29.98 4.55 15.69
CA LEU A 21 -28.54 4.28 15.72
C LEU A 21 -27.87 5.11 16.82
N PRO A 22 -26.86 4.56 17.53
CA PRO A 22 -26.17 5.28 18.61
C PRO A 22 -25.54 6.58 18.07
N PRO A 23 -25.38 7.63 18.91
CA PRO A 23 -24.75 8.89 18.52
C PRO A 23 -23.21 8.80 18.41
N HIS A 24 -22.66 7.57 18.44
CA HIS A 24 -21.24 7.25 18.50
C HIS A 24 -20.99 5.88 17.84
N ILE A 25 -19.73 5.58 17.55
CA ILE A 25 -19.25 4.30 17.00
C ILE A 25 -18.19 3.62 17.87
N THR A 26 -17.49 4.39 18.70
CA THR A 26 -16.53 3.88 19.69
C THR A 26 -17.16 3.93 21.08
N ASP A 27 -17.46 2.78 21.68
CA ASP A 27 -17.81 2.72 23.10
C ASP A 27 -16.58 3.10 23.96
N ALA A 28 -16.83 3.86 25.01
CA ALA A 28 -15.81 4.33 25.96
C ALA A 28 -16.47 4.59 27.33
N PRO A 29 -15.75 4.40 28.45
CA PRO A 29 -16.28 4.74 29.78
C PRO A 29 -16.54 6.25 29.89
N SER A 30 -17.43 6.63 30.81
CA SER A 30 -17.52 8.02 31.27
C SER A 30 -16.31 8.34 32.16
N ILE A 31 -15.65 9.47 31.91
CA ILE A 31 -14.42 9.87 32.57
C ILE A 31 -14.57 11.30 33.10
N PRO A 32 -14.18 11.60 34.36
CA PRO A 32 -14.14 12.96 34.86
C PRO A 32 -13.39 13.91 33.91
N ARG A 33 -13.88 15.13 33.79
CA ARG A 33 -13.30 16.17 32.94
C ARG A 33 -13.22 17.49 33.68
N GLU A 34 -12.11 18.19 33.52
CA GLU A 34 -11.87 19.51 34.10
C GLU A 34 -11.93 20.56 32.97
N LYS A 35 -12.59 21.70 33.21
CA LYS A 35 -12.79 22.73 32.19
C LYS A 35 -11.55 23.61 32.10
N ILE A 36 -10.94 23.67 30.91
CA ILE A 36 -9.81 24.56 30.63
C ILE A 36 -10.36 25.96 30.28
N GLY A 37 -11.20 26.05 29.26
CA GLY A 37 -11.73 27.34 28.80
C GLY A 37 -12.27 27.29 27.35
N PRO A 38 -12.42 28.44 26.68
CA PRO A 38 -12.77 28.48 25.26
C PRO A 38 -11.68 27.81 24.40
N ALA A 39 -12.10 27.10 23.35
CA ALA A 39 -11.17 26.34 22.52
C ALA A 39 -10.24 27.24 21.68
N GLY A 40 -10.70 28.42 21.26
CA GLY A 40 -9.91 29.38 20.50
C GLY A 40 -8.66 29.86 21.24
N ASP A 41 -8.77 30.07 22.55
CA ASP A 41 -7.69 30.63 23.36
C ASP A 41 -6.68 29.57 23.84
N HIS A 42 -7.11 28.31 23.98
CA HIS A 42 -6.34 27.28 24.69
C HIS A 42 -5.94 26.05 23.86
N LEU A 43 -6.64 25.72 22.76
CA LEU A 43 -6.45 24.43 22.08
C LEU A 43 -5.05 24.30 21.46
N LEU A 44 -4.47 25.37 20.93
CA LEU A 44 -3.12 25.32 20.33
C LEU A 44 -2.04 25.01 21.37
N SER A 45 -2.05 25.70 22.53
CA SER A 45 -1.09 25.41 23.61
C SER A 45 -1.23 23.96 24.07
N GLN A 46 -2.44 23.55 24.40
CA GLN A 46 -2.68 22.22 24.98
C GLN A 46 -2.38 21.08 23.99
N LEU A 47 -2.55 21.30 22.68
CA LEU A 47 -2.07 20.38 21.63
C LEU A 47 -0.54 20.28 21.61
N LEU A 48 0.17 21.41 21.71
CA LEU A 48 1.62 21.44 21.76
C LEU A 48 2.14 20.77 23.04
N ASP A 49 1.54 21.06 24.19
CA ASP A 49 1.89 20.46 25.48
C ASP A 49 1.73 18.92 25.44
N LEU A 50 0.59 18.43 24.94
CA LEU A 50 0.30 17.00 24.75
C LEU A 50 1.25 16.34 23.74
N TYR A 51 1.61 17.05 22.66
CA TYR A 51 2.56 16.57 21.65
C TYR A 51 3.97 16.43 22.24
N TRP A 52 4.50 17.47 22.91
CA TRP A 52 5.87 17.44 23.43
C TRP A 52 6.05 16.44 24.56
N ALA A 53 5.07 16.31 25.47
CA ALA A 53 5.04 15.27 26.49
C ALA A 53 5.00 13.84 25.91
N ALA A 54 4.70 13.67 24.62
CA ALA A 54 4.74 12.37 23.93
C ALA A 54 6.03 12.15 23.12
N VAL A 55 6.61 13.22 22.56
CA VAL A 55 8.00 13.20 22.03
C VAL A 55 8.98 12.82 23.14
N GLU A 56 8.78 13.34 24.36
CA GLU A 56 9.54 12.99 25.56
C GLU A 56 9.48 11.48 25.86
N ARG A 57 8.29 10.89 25.91
CA ARG A 57 8.12 9.44 26.09
C ARG A 57 8.73 8.62 24.95
N ASP A 58 8.65 9.07 23.69
CA ASP A 58 9.34 8.39 22.58
C ASP A 58 10.88 8.43 22.76
N LEU A 59 11.45 9.54 23.26
CA LEU A 59 12.89 9.66 23.52
C LEU A 59 13.35 8.68 24.61
N GLU A 60 12.61 8.52 25.71
CA GLU A 60 12.90 7.50 26.73
C GLU A 60 13.01 6.10 26.09
N HIS A 61 12.05 5.75 25.22
CA HIS A 61 11.99 4.46 24.56
C HIS A 61 13.13 4.29 23.54
N ILE A 62 13.53 5.35 22.83
CA ILE A 62 14.68 5.36 21.91
C ILE A 62 16.00 5.17 22.66
N ILE A 63 16.23 5.91 23.75
CA ILE A 63 17.45 5.77 24.58
C ILE A 63 17.52 4.37 25.20
N ARG A 64 16.40 3.86 25.72
CA ARG A 64 16.29 2.51 26.27
C ARG A 64 16.55 1.43 25.21
N ALA A 65 16.04 1.60 23.98
CA ALA A 65 16.34 0.69 22.87
C ALA A 65 17.83 0.71 22.50
N LEU A 66 18.45 1.89 22.37
CA LEU A 66 19.89 2.04 22.11
C LEU A 66 20.77 1.37 23.16
N ARG A 67 20.42 1.51 24.45
CA ARG A 67 21.14 0.84 25.56
C ARG A 67 21.06 -0.68 25.47
N VAL A 68 19.87 -1.24 25.26
CA VAL A 68 19.71 -2.70 25.06
C VAL A 68 20.50 -3.18 23.84
N TRP A 69 20.45 -2.43 22.73
CA TRP A 69 21.17 -2.79 21.50
C TRP A 69 22.69 -2.81 21.69
N ARG A 70 23.25 -1.87 22.46
CA ARG A 70 24.66 -1.83 22.87
C ARG A 70 25.02 -2.98 23.81
N GLN A 71 24.25 -3.17 24.88
CA GLN A 71 24.54 -4.15 25.95
C GLN A 71 24.52 -5.61 25.47
N GLU A 72 23.52 -5.99 24.67
CA GLU A 72 23.38 -7.35 24.12
C GLU A 72 24.23 -7.59 22.84
N ARG A 73 25.15 -6.66 22.54
CA ARG A 73 26.10 -6.71 21.43
C ARG A 73 25.47 -7.02 20.08
N TYR A 74 24.46 -6.25 19.68
CA TYR A 74 23.88 -6.35 18.33
C TYR A 74 24.76 -5.71 17.24
N ASP A 75 25.89 -5.08 17.59
CA ASP A 75 27.01 -4.78 16.67
C ASP A 75 27.48 -6.02 15.90
N ALA A 76 27.47 -7.18 16.53
CA ALA A 76 27.95 -8.43 15.96
C ALA A 76 26.92 -9.19 15.08
N LEU A 77 25.80 -8.56 14.69
CA LEU A 77 24.88 -9.13 13.70
C LEU A 77 25.01 -8.37 12.37
N PRO A 78 25.04 -9.06 11.22
CA PRO A 78 25.06 -8.38 9.92
C PRO A 78 23.76 -7.61 9.71
N GLU A 79 23.89 -6.35 9.33
CA GLU A 79 22.79 -5.52 8.82
C GLU A 79 22.68 -5.68 7.31
N GLU A 80 21.49 -5.40 6.76
CA GLU A 80 21.22 -5.50 5.33
C GLU A 80 21.74 -4.24 4.63
N LEU A 81 23.05 -4.24 4.33
CA LEU A 81 23.78 -3.10 3.77
C LEU A 81 23.86 -3.19 2.24
N ASP A 82 22.83 -2.71 1.56
CA ASP A 82 22.91 -2.38 0.14
C ASP A 82 22.94 -0.85 -0.04
N PRO A 83 24.05 -0.27 -0.53
CA PRO A 83 24.13 1.17 -0.80
C PRO A 83 23.35 1.59 -2.06
N LEU A 84 22.94 0.66 -2.93
CA LEU A 84 22.29 0.91 -4.21
C LEU A 84 20.76 0.97 -4.07
N LEU A 85 20.26 2.14 -3.66
CA LEU A 85 18.82 2.43 -3.57
C LEU A 85 18.19 2.46 -4.97
N HIS A 86 17.31 1.50 -5.26
CA HIS A 86 16.78 1.20 -6.60
C HIS A 86 15.27 0.87 -6.56
N GLY A 87 14.61 0.81 -7.71
CA GLY A 87 13.21 0.39 -7.84
C GLY A 87 12.17 1.51 -7.77
N PHE A 88 12.57 2.71 -7.36
CA PHE A 88 11.71 3.91 -7.35
C PHE A 88 11.33 4.42 -8.76
N ASP A 89 11.94 3.85 -9.79
CA ASP A 89 11.82 4.27 -11.19
C ASP A 89 10.38 4.19 -11.73
N SER A 90 9.65 3.12 -11.37
CA SER A 90 8.25 2.91 -11.75
C SER A 90 7.32 3.95 -11.15
N PHE A 91 7.47 4.22 -9.85
CA PHE A 91 6.72 5.26 -9.15
C PHE A 91 7.00 6.64 -9.75
N LEU A 92 8.28 7.00 -9.92
CA LEU A 92 8.71 8.29 -10.46
C LEU A 92 8.12 8.56 -11.84
N ASP A 93 8.07 7.54 -12.70
CA ASP A 93 7.41 7.62 -13.99
C ASP A 93 5.87 7.77 -13.88
N GLN A 94 5.21 7.03 -12.98
CA GLN A 94 3.75 7.08 -12.80
C GLN A 94 3.26 8.46 -12.31
N VAL A 95 4.05 9.13 -11.46
CA VAL A 95 3.75 10.50 -10.97
C VAL A 95 4.24 11.61 -11.90
N SER A 96 5.03 11.30 -12.92
CA SER A 96 5.51 12.27 -13.91
C SER A 96 4.47 12.51 -15.02
N GLU A 97 4.19 13.78 -15.34
CA GLU A 97 3.27 14.17 -16.41
C GLU A 97 3.65 13.57 -17.80
N SER A 98 4.95 13.54 -18.11
CA SER A 98 5.49 13.33 -19.46
C SER A 98 5.25 11.95 -20.11
N ARG A 99 4.63 10.99 -19.40
CA ARG A 99 4.20 9.71 -19.97
C ARG A 99 2.69 9.61 -20.18
N ARG A 100 1.88 10.39 -19.47
CA ARG A 100 0.41 10.30 -19.50
C ARG A 100 -0.19 10.97 -20.72
N GLN A 101 0.29 12.16 -21.07
CA GLN A 101 -0.18 12.91 -22.23
C GLN A 101 -0.04 12.09 -23.53
N ASN A 102 1.04 11.33 -23.69
CA ASN A 102 1.24 10.46 -24.85
C ASN A 102 0.19 9.33 -24.92
N ALA A 103 -0.05 8.64 -23.81
CA ALA A 103 -1.04 7.55 -23.72
C ALA A 103 -2.51 8.03 -23.85
N TRP A 104 -2.76 9.34 -23.70
CA TRP A 104 -4.05 9.96 -24.02
C TRP A 104 -4.11 10.45 -25.48
N MET A 105 -3.01 10.96 -26.04
CA MET A 105 -2.90 11.31 -27.46
C MET A 105 -3.02 10.08 -28.39
N ASP A 106 -2.68 8.88 -27.90
CA ASP A 106 -2.98 7.59 -28.56
C ASP A 106 -4.50 7.32 -28.69
N GLN A 107 -5.38 7.99 -27.94
CA GLN A 107 -6.83 7.77 -27.98
C GLN A 107 -7.54 8.62 -29.04
N GLU A 108 -7.01 9.80 -29.39
CA GLU A 108 -7.64 10.71 -30.37
C GLU A 108 -7.35 10.31 -31.82
N SER A 109 -6.27 9.58 -32.08
CA SER A 109 -5.88 9.21 -33.44
C SER A 109 -6.34 7.80 -33.82
N SER A 110 -7.55 7.70 -34.33
CA SER A 110 -8.04 6.50 -35.03
C SER A 110 -7.37 6.26 -36.39
N ASP A 111 -6.50 7.17 -36.85
CA ASP A 111 -5.84 7.09 -38.15
C ASP A 111 -4.71 6.07 -38.14
N THR A 112 -4.91 4.97 -38.86
CA THR A 112 -3.91 3.92 -39.14
C THR A 112 -2.77 4.37 -40.07
N LEU A 113 -2.51 5.67 -40.14
CA LEU A 113 -1.46 6.28 -40.95
C LEU A 113 -0.09 6.07 -40.30
N TYR A 114 0.89 5.64 -41.09
CA TYR A 114 2.27 5.43 -40.67
C TYR A 114 2.91 6.69 -40.04
N SER A 115 2.48 7.89 -40.48
CA SER A 115 2.89 9.18 -39.88
C SER A 115 2.46 9.32 -38.42
N THR A 116 1.26 8.87 -38.05
CA THR A 116 0.78 8.83 -36.66
C THR A 116 1.64 7.87 -35.84
N ALA A 117 1.79 6.63 -36.29
CA ALA A 117 2.59 5.62 -35.58
C ALA A 117 4.05 6.08 -35.37
N LEU A 118 4.65 6.76 -36.36
CA LEU A 118 5.98 7.36 -36.26
C LEU A 118 6.03 8.54 -35.29
N LYS A 119 5.00 9.42 -35.30
CA LYS A 119 4.89 10.56 -34.38
C LYS A 119 4.76 10.09 -32.94
N ASN A 120 3.89 9.11 -32.69
CA ASN A 120 3.65 8.54 -31.36
C ASN A 120 4.90 7.80 -30.87
N ARG A 121 5.60 7.05 -31.73
CA ARG A 121 6.91 6.47 -31.41
C ARG A 121 7.98 7.53 -31.10
N GLY A 122 7.93 8.68 -31.76
CA GLY A 122 8.77 9.84 -31.44
C GLY A 122 8.49 10.40 -30.03
N TYR A 123 7.22 10.53 -29.67
CA TYR A 123 6.81 10.94 -28.32
C TYR A 123 7.18 9.90 -27.24
N GLU A 124 7.04 8.60 -27.50
CA GLU A 124 7.54 7.53 -26.61
C GLU A 124 9.04 7.70 -26.32
N VAL A 125 9.86 7.84 -27.37
CA VAL A 125 11.32 7.98 -27.25
C VAL A 125 11.71 9.25 -26.50
N LEU A 126 11.00 10.37 -26.73
CA LEU A 126 11.20 11.60 -25.97
C LEU A 126 10.85 11.43 -24.49
N ALA A 127 9.72 10.78 -24.18
CA ALA A 127 9.29 10.50 -22.82
C ALA A 127 10.23 9.52 -22.09
N ASP A 128 10.75 8.51 -22.78
CA ASP A 128 11.78 7.60 -22.26
C ASP A 128 13.09 8.34 -21.96
N ALA A 129 13.54 9.25 -22.84
CA ALA A 129 14.73 10.06 -22.63
C ALA A 129 14.58 11.02 -21.43
N GLN A 130 13.46 11.74 -21.35
CA GLN A 130 13.16 12.61 -20.20
C GLN A 130 13.01 11.82 -18.89
N SER A 131 12.40 10.63 -18.96
CA SER A 131 12.30 9.68 -17.84
C SER A 131 13.70 9.23 -17.39
N ALA A 132 14.59 8.88 -18.31
CA ALA A 132 15.97 8.51 -18.00
C ALA A 132 16.73 9.67 -17.35
N GLN A 133 16.58 10.89 -17.86
CA GLN A 133 17.20 12.09 -17.29
C GLN A 133 16.75 12.35 -15.84
N ARG A 134 15.45 12.27 -15.54
CA ARG A 134 14.94 12.42 -14.15
C ARG A 134 15.45 11.30 -13.24
N ARG A 135 15.44 10.06 -13.73
CA ARG A 135 15.96 8.88 -13.01
C ARG A 135 17.46 8.97 -12.73
N GLN A 136 18.23 9.62 -13.60
CA GLN A 136 19.64 9.90 -13.41
C GLN A 136 19.88 11.02 -12.37
N GLN A 137 19.15 12.13 -12.44
CA GLN A 137 19.27 13.22 -11.46
C GLN A 137 18.93 12.76 -10.03
N VAL A 138 17.96 11.88 -9.84
CA VAL A 138 17.66 11.29 -8.53
C VAL A 138 18.83 10.39 -8.06
N ARG A 139 19.48 9.64 -8.96
CA ARG A 139 20.68 8.83 -8.62
C ARG A 139 21.89 9.69 -8.25
N GLU A 140 22.05 10.85 -8.88
CA GLU A 140 23.09 11.83 -8.54
C GLU A 140 22.84 12.44 -7.16
N LEU A 141 21.60 12.84 -6.86
CA LEU A 141 21.19 13.38 -5.56
C LEU A 141 21.16 12.34 -4.43
N LEU A 142 21.06 11.05 -4.75
CA LEU A 142 21.23 9.95 -3.80
C LEU A 142 22.69 9.79 -3.32
N GLY A 143 23.66 10.31 -4.08
CA GLY A 143 25.04 10.46 -3.63
C GLY A 143 25.70 9.15 -3.17
N TYR A 144 25.93 8.21 -4.09
CA TYR A 144 26.68 6.97 -3.82
C TYR A 144 28.15 7.25 -3.48
N SER A 145 28.39 7.70 -2.25
CA SER A 145 29.71 8.04 -1.72
C SER A 145 30.29 6.90 -0.87
N GLU A 146 31.58 6.64 -1.06
CA GLU A 146 32.38 5.74 -0.22
C GLU A 146 32.48 6.20 1.26
N ASP A 147 32.09 7.44 1.57
CA ASP A 147 31.95 7.97 2.93
C ASP A 147 30.69 7.48 3.69
N GLN A 148 29.97 6.47 3.16
CA GLN A 148 28.94 5.75 3.95
C GLN A 148 29.49 4.98 5.17
N LYS A 149 30.79 5.12 5.49
CA LYS A 149 31.42 4.77 6.78
C LYS A 149 30.95 5.64 7.97
N GLN A 150 29.67 6.00 8.01
CA GLN A 150 29.06 6.55 9.21
C GLN A 150 29.22 5.54 10.35
N ASN A 151 29.57 6.01 11.55
CA ASN A 151 29.61 5.17 12.74
C ASN A 151 28.26 4.45 12.91
N LEU A 152 28.29 3.11 12.99
CA LEU A 152 27.13 2.23 13.11
C LEU A 152 26.09 2.75 14.12
N TRP A 153 26.53 3.27 15.25
CA TRP A 153 25.65 3.80 16.28
C TRP A 153 25.00 5.13 15.90
N ARG A 154 25.65 6.03 15.15
CA ARG A 154 25.00 7.23 14.59
C ARG A 154 23.87 6.83 13.65
N ARG A 155 24.11 5.85 12.76
CA ARG A 155 23.05 5.33 11.87
C ARG A 155 21.90 4.76 12.68
N ARG A 156 22.17 3.88 13.66
CA ARG A 156 21.14 3.28 14.53
C ARG A 156 20.32 4.33 15.30
N VAL A 157 20.95 5.39 15.80
CA VAL A 157 20.25 6.54 16.41
C VAL A 157 19.35 7.24 15.38
N ARG A 158 19.86 7.57 14.19
CA ARG A 158 19.08 8.23 13.14
C ARG A 158 17.90 7.39 12.66
N LEU A 159 18.10 6.08 12.46
CA LEU A 159 17.05 5.12 12.12
C LEU A 159 15.90 5.11 13.14
N LEU A 160 16.24 5.11 14.44
CA LEU A 160 15.25 5.19 15.51
C LEU A 160 14.50 6.53 15.52
N LEU A 161 15.21 7.64 15.30
CA LEU A 161 14.60 8.98 15.23
C LEU A 161 13.68 9.16 14.01
N GLN A 162 14.08 8.67 12.83
CA GLN A 162 13.20 8.58 11.66
C GLN A 162 11.93 7.75 11.99
N SER A 163 12.09 6.62 12.68
CA SER A 163 10.97 5.73 12.99
C SER A 163 9.95 6.34 13.94
N ALA A 164 10.34 7.31 14.78
CA ALA A 164 9.42 8.01 15.67
C ALA A 164 8.27 8.73 14.93
N GLN A 165 8.47 9.03 13.63
CA GLN A 165 7.43 9.56 12.73
C GLN A 165 6.79 10.87 13.23
N TRP A 166 7.55 11.71 13.96
CA TRP A 166 7.02 12.87 14.70
C TRP A 166 6.34 13.95 13.84
N LEU A 167 6.73 14.09 12.57
CA LEU A 167 6.07 15.00 11.63
C LEU A 167 4.99 14.31 10.77
N ASP A 168 4.90 12.98 10.79
CA ASP A 168 4.06 12.25 9.85
C ASP A 168 2.56 12.42 10.12
N ILE A 169 1.75 12.28 9.06
CA ILE A 169 0.29 12.28 9.16
C ILE A 169 -0.26 10.95 8.62
N ASP A 170 -1.18 10.34 9.35
CA ASP A 170 -1.82 9.07 8.99
C ASP A 170 -3.33 9.09 9.25
N LYS A 171 -4.10 8.33 8.47
CA LYS A 171 -5.48 7.96 8.81
C LYS A 171 -5.48 6.55 9.40
N ILE A 172 -5.73 6.46 10.71
CA ILE A 172 -5.81 5.19 11.43
C ILE A 172 -7.24 4.67 11.32
N VAL A 173 -7.40 3.41 10.92
CA VAL A 173 -8.66 2.66 11.07
C VAL A 173 -8.51 1.70 12.24
N GLU A 174 -9.44 1.76 13.18
CA GLU A 174 -9.52 0.81 14.29
C GLU A 174 -10.69 -0.14 14.11
N HIS A 175 -10.55 -1.36 14.62
CA HIS A 175 -11.66 -2.30 14.67
C HIS A 175 -12.72 -1.84 15.66
N ARG A 176 -13.98 -1.84 15.20
CA ARG A 176 -15.20 -1.79 16.00
C ARG A 176 -16.17 -2.86 15.48
N GLU A 177 -17.16 -3.19 16.28
CA GLU A 177 -18.28 -4.02 15.83
C GLU A 177 -19.17 -3.19 14.85
N PRO A 178 -19.64 -3.76 13.72
CA PRO A 178 -20.44 -3.01 12.76
C PRO A 178 -21.80 -2.56 13.34
N LEU A 179 -22.20 -1.33 13.05
CA LEU A 179 -23.49 -0.76 13.48
C LEU A 179 -24.68 -1.18 12.59
N SER A 180 -24.50 -2.15 11.68
CA SER A 180 -25.52 -2.57 10.70
C SER A 180 -25.79 -4.07 10.76
N ASP A 181 -27.07 -4.45 10.63
CA ASP A 181 -27.59 -5.82 10.81
C ASP A 181 -27.10 -6.87 9.77
N ALA A 182 -26.26 -6.47 8.80
CA ALA A 182 -25.89 -7.31 7.67
C ALA A 182 -24.44 -7.07 7.15
N PRO A 183 -23.39 -7.24 7.97
CA PRO A 183 -22.01 -7.20 7.50
C PRO A 183 -21.75 -8.28 6.44
N ARG A 184 -20.78 -8.04 5.54
CA ARG A 184 -20.31 -9.06 4.59
C ARG A 184 -19.34 -9.99 5.30
N LEU A 185 -19.67 -11.27 5.29
CA LEU A 185 -18.92 -12.30 5.99
C LEU A 185 -17.76 -12.77 5.11
N ALA A 186 -16.53 -12.54 5.59
CA ALA A 186 -15.32 -13.09 4.98
C ALA A 186 -15.25 -14.63 5.11
N PRO A 187 -14.51 -15.35 4.26
CA PRO A 187 -14.33 -16.80 4.42
C PRO A 187 -13.74 -17.15 5.79
N ALA A 188 -14.33 -18.11 6.49
CA ALA A 188 -13.83 -18.55 7.79
C ALA A 188 -12.52 -19.34 7.67
N GLN A 189 -11.73 -19.36 8.75
CA GLN A 189 -10.72 -20.39 8.97
C GLN A 189 -11.43 -21.75 9.03
N LEU A 190 -10.89 -22.75 8.34
CA LEU A 190 -11.44 -24.10 8.30
C LEU A 190 -10.58 -25.09 9.10
N LYS A 191 -11.22 -26.17 9.56
CA LYS A 191 -10.58 -27.41 9.99
C LYS A 191 -11.18 -28.56 9.19
N LEU A 192 -10.34 -29.47 8.70
CA LEU A 192 -10.80 -30.66 7.99
C LEU A 192 -11.22 -31.75 8.99
N GLY A 193 -12.26 -32.49 8.62
CA GLY A 193 -12.67 -33.75 9.24
C GLY A 193 -13.05 -34.78 8.17
N VAL A 194 -13.36 -35.99 8.61
CA VAL A 194 -13.84 -37.09 7.78
C VAL A 194 -15.15 -37.60 8.34
N VAL A 195 -16.12 -37.89 7.47
CA VAL A 195 -17.45 -38.42 7.82
C VAL A 195 -17.77 -39.65 6.98
N ASP A 196 -18.32 -40.69 7.60
CA ASP A 196 -18.93 -41.80 6.86
C ASP A 196 -20.30 -41.38 6.34
N ARG A 197 -20.51 -41.52 5.03
CA ARG A 197 -21.79 -41.34 4.35
C ARG A 197 -22.06 -42.58 3.51
N SER A 198 -22.89 -43.48 4.05
CA SER A 198 -23.33 -44.72 3.40
C SER A 198 -22.21 -45.74 3.11
N GLY A 199 -21.25 -45.88 4.02
CA GLY A 199 -20.09 -46.77 3.88
C GLY A 199 -18.93 -46.15 3.08
N LYS A 200 -18.98 -44.83 2.84
CA LYS A 200 -17.95 -44.07 2.13
C LYS A 200 -17.45 -42.92 2.99
N MET A 201 -16.13 -42.85 3.16
CA MET A 201 -15.47 -41.75 3.87
C MET A 201 -15.36 -40.52 2.95
N GLU A 202 -16.08 -39.45 3.30
CA GLU A 202 -16.00 -38.15 2.64
C GLU A 202 -15.28 -37.12 3.52
N ALA A 203 -14.62 -36.16 2.89
CA ALA A 203 -13.99 -35.05 3.59
C ALA A 203 -15.03 -33.95 3.85
N GLU A 204 -15.17 -33.52 5.10
CA GLU A 204 -16.02 -32.38 5.46
C GLU A 204 -15.18 -31.33 6.18
N ALA A 205 -15.17 -30.09 5.65
CA ALA A 205 -14.43 -28.98 6.24
C ALA A 205 -15.38 -28.05 6.99
N HIS A 206 -15.08 -27.78 8.26
CA HIS A 206 -15.93 -26.99 9.14
C HIS A 206 -15.23 -25.68 9.55
N ALA A 207 -16.01 -24.64 9.81
CA ALA A 207 -15.47 -23.39 10.35
C ALA A 207 -14.92 -23.57 11.76
N VAL A 208 -13.70 -23.09 12.01
CA VAL A 208 -13.12 -23.03 13.35
C VAL A 208 -13.90 -22.00 14.19
N LEU A 209 -14.31 -22.40 15.39
CA LEU A 209 -15.05 -21.55 16.33
C LEU A 209 -14.14 -21.08 17.46
N CYS A 210 -14.25 -19.82 17.85
CA CYS A 210 -13.57 -19.30 19.02
C CYS A 210 -14.11 -19.96 20.31
N THR A 211 -13.23 -20.45 21.18
CA THR A 211 -13.64 -21.03 22.46
C THR A 211 -14.28 -20.03 23.42
N GLY A 212 -13.87 -18.76 23.40
CA GLY A 212 -14.43 -17.69 24.23
C GLY A 212 -15.81 -17.17 23.80
N CYS A 213 -16.01 -16.85 22.52
CA CYS A 213 -17.27 -16.24 22.04
C CYS A 213 -18.11 -17.14 21.11
N HIS A 214 -17.62 -18.33 20.75
CA HIS A 214 -18.26 -19.31 19.85
C HIS A 214 -18.57 -18.81 18.43
N ALA A 215 -18.11 -17.62 18.06
CA ALA A 215 -18.19 -17.12 16.68
C ALA A 215 -17.18 -17.85 15.77
N PRO A 216 -17.50 -18.06 14.48
CA PRO A 216 -16.53 -18.50 13.48
C PRO A 216 -15.37 -17.51 13.37
N ILE A 217 -14.13 -18.01 13.36
CA ILE A 217 -12.94 -17.18 13.15
C ILE A 217 -12.75 -16.96 11.65
N ARG A 218 -12.49 -15.72 11.21
CA ARG A 218 -12.40 -15.35 9.78
C ARG A 218 -11.08 -14.74 9.32
N GLY A 219 -10.26 -14.31 10.27
CA GLY A 219 -8.88 -13.92 10.08
C GLY A 219 -7.96 -14.78 10.93
N SER A 220 -6.80 -14.25 11.30
CA SER A 220 -5.87 -14.86 12.24
C SER A 220 -6.50 -15.22 13.59
N MET A 221 -5.95 -16.25 14.23
CA MET A 221 -6.38 -16.77 15.51
C MET A 221 -5.22 -16.80 16.52
N PHE A 222 -5.55 -16.97 17.79
CA PHE A 222 -4.58 -17.21 18.86
C PHE A 222 -4.80 -18.61 19.42
N VAL A 223 -3.77 -19.45 19.34
CA VAL A 223 -3.78 -20.83 19.82
C VAL A 223 -3.19 -20.85 21.23
N ASN A 224 -3.85 -21.51 22.18
CA ASN A 224 -3.30 -21.69 23.52
C ASN A 224 -2.11 -22.68 23.48
N THR A 225 -1.03 -22.36 24.19
CA THR A 225 0.24 -23.12 24.13
C THR A 225 0.20 -24.45 24.88
N GLU A 226 -0.72 -24.62 25.84
CA GLU A 226 -0.92 -25.87 26.58
C GLU A 226 -1.99 -26.77 25.91
N ARG A 227 -2.94 -26.14 25.20
CA ARG A 227 -4.15 -26.78 24.67
C ARG A 227 -4.41 -26.33 23.23
N ALA A 228 -3.89 -27.08 22.26
CA ALA A 228 -3.97 -26.76 20.84
C ALA A 228 -5.41 -26.70 20.28
N ASP A 229 -6.41 -27.25 20.98
CA ASP A 229 -7.83 -27.11 20.67
C ASP A 229 -8.44 -25.79 21.19
N ALA A 230 -7.84 -25.15 22.20
CA ALA A 230 -8.31 -23.92 22.81
C ALA A 230 -7.88 -22.67 22.02
N VAL A 231 -8.53 -22.47 20.88
CA VAL A 231 -8.30 -21.33 19.97
C VAL A 231 -9.26 -20.15 20.25
N ILE A 232 -8.75 -18.92 20.20
CA ILE A 232 -9.56 -17.69 20.31
C ILE A 232 -9.35 -16.74 19.13
N CYS A 233 -10.38 -15.98 18.78
CA CYS A 233 -10.30 -14.95 17.74
C CYS A 233 -9.65 -13.66 18.28
N GLU A 234 -9.17 -12.79 17.39
CA GLU A 234 -8.55 -11.52 17.77
C GLU A 234 -9.43 -10.67 18.71
N ARG A 235 -10.76 -10.65 18.53
CA ARG A 235 -11.68 -9.92 19.44
C ARG A 235 -11.55 -10.39 20.89
N CYS A 236 -11.42 -11.69 21.11
CA CYS A 236 -11.26 -12.27 22.45
C CYS A 236 -9.82 -12.10 22.98
N TYR A 237 -8.82 -12.07 22.10
CA TYR A 237 -7.43 -11.82 22.48
C TYR A 237 -7.18 -10.36 22.92
N PHE A 238 -7.81 -9.39 22.25
CA PHE A 238 -7.72 -7.97 22.59
C PHE A 238 -8.55 -7.56 23.83
N GLN A 239 -9.17 -8.50 24.55
CA GLN A 239 -9.77 -8.20 25.86
C GLN A 239 -8.67 -8.06 26.93
N PRO A 240 -8.87 -7.24 27.99
CA PRO A 240 -7.85 -6.96 29.01
C PRO A 240 -7.30 -8.21 29.69
N GLU A 241 -8.08 -9.28 29.78
CA GLU A 241 -7.66 -10.53 30.40
C GLU A 241 -6.60 -11.23 29.57
N ASN A 242 -6.74 -11.25 28.23
CA ASN A 242 -5.95 -12.11 27.33
C ASN A 242 -4.79 -11.39 26.63
N TYR A 243 -4.86 -10.07 26.48
CA TYR A 243 -3.92 -9.32 25.66
C TYR A 243 -2.48 -9.44 26.18
N GLY A 244 -1.55 -9.85 25.31
CA GLY A 244 -0.14 -10.04 25.66
C GLY A 244 0.18 -11.27 26.53
N ARG A 245 -0.78 -12.16 26.82
CA ARG A 245 -0.49 -13.40 27.58
C ARG A 245 0.47 -14.32 26.82
N PRO A 246 1.59 -14.77 27.41
CA PRO A 246 2.52 -15.73 26.79
C PRO A 246 1.89 -17.08 26.44
N GLY A 247 0.86 -17.50 27.19
CA GLY A 247 0.13 -18.76 26.97
C GLY A 247 -0.75 -18.79 25.72
N TYR A 248 -0.67 -17.77 24.88
CA TYR A 248 -1.30 -17.70 23.56
C TYR A 248 -0.25 -17.29 22.51
N THR A 249 -0.23 -17.98 21.38
CA THR A 249 0.59 -17.63 20.21
C THR A 249 -0.33 -17.33 19.01
N LYS A 250 -0.06 -16.25 18.28
CA LYS A 250 -0.82 -15.94 17.05
C LYS A 250 -0.49 -16.98 15.98
N LYS A 251 -1.51 -17.38 15.22
CA LYS A 251 -1.41 -18.19 14.02
C LYS A 251 -2.18 -17.49 12.91
N LEU A 252 -1.52 -17.22 11.79
CA LEU A 252 -2.19 -16.78 10.56
C LEU A 252 -3.27 -17.79 10.17
N LYS A 253 -4.33 -17.29 9.54
CA LYS A 253 -5.31 -18.15 8.86
C LYS A 253 -4.61 -18.95 7.76
N SER A 254 -4.82 -20.26 7.72
CA SER A 254 -4.05 -21.20 6.90
C SER A 254 -4.94 -22.21 6.16
N CYS A 255 -4.45 -22.69 5.01
CA CYS A 255 -5.10 -23.74 4.24
C CYS A 255 -5.16 -25.05 5.06
N CYS A 256 -6.37 -25.49 5.41
CA CYS A 256 -6.59 -26.62 6.31
C CYS A 256 -6.23 -28.01 5.75
N LEU A 257 -5.65 -28.11 4.55
CA LEU A 257 -5.31 -29.40 3.94
C LEU A 257 -4.00 -29.99 4.49
N ASP A 258 -2.96 -29.18 4.63
CA ASP A 258 -1.63 -29.70 5.04
C ASP A 258 -1.60 -30.12 6.51
N GLU A 259 -2.41 -29.47 7.35
CA GLU A 259 -2.61 -29.84 8.76
C GLU A 259 -3.70 -30.91 8.95
N GLY A 260 -4.64 -31.01 8.00
CA GLY A 260 -5.86 -31.82 8.14
C GLY A 260 -5.82 -33.18 7.46
N VAL A 261 -4.95 -33.40 6.48
CA VAL A 261 -4.84 -34.66 5.72
C VAL A 261 -3.63 -35.45 6.21
N THR A 262 -3.80 -36.13 7.35
CA THR A 262 -2.82 -37.08 7.89
C THR A 262 -2.65 -38.31 6.98
N LEU A 263 -1.67 -39.18 7.28
CA LEU A 263 -1.49 -40.46 6.61
C LEU A 263 -2.81 -41.27 6.59
N GLU A 264 -3.46 -41.41 7.74
CA GLU A 264 -4.69 -42.16 7.96
C GLU A 264 -5.86 -41.52 7.19
N VAL A 265 -6.01 -40.20 7.28
CA VAL A 265 -7.02 -39.44 6.52
C VAL A 265 -6.82 -39.63 5.02
N SER A 266 -5.57 -39.60 4.54
CA SER A 266 -5.27 -39.84 3.12
C SER A 266 -5.61 -41.29 2.68
N HIS A 267 -5.50 -42.26 3.58
CA HIS A 267 -5.84 -43.66 3.33
C HIS A 267 -7.34 -43.95 3.36
N MET A 268 -8.11 -43.16 4.13
CA MET A 268 -9.58 -43.21 4.20
C MET A 268 -10.24 -42.53 2.99
N LEU A 269 -9.73 -41.37 2.55
CA LEU A 269 -10.31 -40.57 1.47
C LEU A 269 -9.98 -41.07 0.03
N CYS A 270 -9.40 -42.25 -0.12
CA CYS A 270 -8.85 -42.72 -1.40
C CYS A 270 -9.39 -44.07 -1.87
N ASP A 271 -10.37 -44.05 -2.77
CA ASP A 271 -10.97 -45.25 -3.38
C ASP A 271 -10.21 -45.78 -4.61
N CYS A 272 -9.06 -45.20 -4.99
CA CYS A 272 -8.35 -45.55 -6.22
C CYS A 272 -7.54 -46.85 -6.08
N GLU A 273 -7.93 -47.94 -6.75
CA GLU A 273 -7.27 -49.26 -6.69
C GLU A 273 -5.74 -49.21 -6.91
N ASP A 274 -5.27 -48.49 -7.92
CA ASP A 274 -3.83 -48.39 -8.21
C ASP A 274 -3.05 -47.65 -7.13
N GLN A 275 -3.73 -46.82 -6.33
CA GLN A 275 -3.15 -46.08 -5.22
C GLN A 275 -3.30 -46.84 -3.89
N GLN A 276 -4.30 -47.70 -3.77
CA GLN A 276 -4.40 -48.69 -2.69
C GLN A 276 -3.20 -49.67 -2.74
N LYS A 277 -2.77 -50.09 -3.93
CA LYS A 277 -1.54 -50.87 -4.14
C LYS A 277 -0.27 -50.11 -3.69
N MET A 278 -0.25 -48.79 -3.84
CA MET A 278 0.86 -47.90 -3.43
C MET A 278 0.76 -47.37 -1.98
N LYS A 279 -0.14 -47.92 -1.15
CA LYS A 279 -0.25 -47.53 0.27
C LYS A 279 0.97 -47.89 1.12
N ARG A 280 1.84 -48.78 0.63
CA ARG A 280 3.13 -49.12 1.25
C ARG A 280 4.27 -48.85 0.26
N ASP A 281 5.45 -48.55 0.78
CA ASP A 281 6.69 -48.55 0.00
C ASP A 281 7.23 -49.97 -0.20
N ASP A 282 8.35 -50.11 -0.92
CA ASP A 282 9.02 -51.39 -1.20
C ASP A 282 9.58 -52.09 0.07
N LYS A 283 9.51 -51.42 1.23
CA LYS A 283 9.89 -51.93 2.56
C LYS A 283 8.68 -52.24 3.43
N GLY A 284 7.46 -52.10 2.88
CA GLY A 284 6.20 -52.35 3.58
C GLY A 284 5.72 -51.20 4.47
N VAL A 285 6.39 -50.04 4.50
CA VAL A 285 6.06 -48.90 5.35
C VAL A 285 4.90 -48.10 4.76
N SER A 286 3.90 -47.76 5.57
CA SER A 286 2.74 -46.98 5.11
C SER A 286 3.16 -45.61 4.56
N ARG A 287 2.72 -45.30 3.32
CA ARG A 287 3.02 -44.06 2.60
C ARG A 287 1.79 -43.16 2.54
N SER A 288 1.96 -41.86 2.77
CA SER A 288 0.86 -40.89 2.61
C SER A 288 0.43 -40.77 1.13
N LEU A 289 -0.87 -40.75 0.89
CA LEU A 289 -1.48 -40.52 -0.43
C LEU A 289 -1.77 -39.03 -0.71
N TYR A 290 -1.52 -38.16 0.28
CA TYR A 290 -1.50 -36.71 0.13
C TYR A 290 -0.07 -36.19 0.39
N PRO A 291 0.44 -35.17 -0.35
CA PRO A 291 -0.24 -34.36 -1.37
C PRO A 291 -0.48 -35.07 -2.72
N VAL A 292 -1.49 -34.60 -3.46
CA VAL A 292 -1.99 -35.18 -4.71
C VAL A 292 -1.10 -34.80 -5.89
N THR A 293 -0.51 -35.80 -6.56
CA THR A 293 0.21 -35.57 -7.82
C THR A 293 -0.73 -35.63 -9.03
N LYS A 294 -0.30 -35.06 -10.17
CA LYS A 294 -1.17 -34.70 -11.31
C LYS A 294 -1.91 -35.86 -12.02
N PHE A 295 -1.67 -37.11 -11.65
CA PHE A 295 -2.16 -38.28 -12.40
C PHE A 295 -2.84 -39.38 -11.55
N THR A 296 -2.81 -39.30 -10.22
CA THR A 296 -3.14 -40.45 -9.34
C THR A 296 -4.60 -40.55 -8.86
N HIS A 297 -5.33 -39.43 -8.72
CA HIS A 297 -6.61 -39.39 -8.01
C HIS A 297 -7.77 -38.84 -8.85
N LYS A 298 -8.22 -39.61 -9.86
CA LYS A 298 -9.23 -39.15 -10.83
C LYS A 298 -10.68 -39.05 -10.30
N LYS A 299 -11.09 -39.88 -9.33
CA LYS A 299 -12.49 -39.96 -8.84
C LYS A 299 -12.69 -40.27 -7.34
N CYS A 300 -11.66 -40.16 -6.50
CA CYS A 300 -11.77 -40.37 -5.05
C CYS A 300 -11.89 -39.04 -4.26
N GLY A 301 -12.09 -39.14 -2.94
CA GLY A 301 -12.17 -37.98 -2.03
C GLY A 301 -10.92 -37.08 -2.09
N LEU A 302 -9.71 -37.67 -2.15
CA LEU A 302 -8.45 -36.92 -2.29
C LEU A 302 -8.43 -35.99 -3.51
N GLY A 303 -8.90 -36.47 -4.67
CA GLY A 303 -8.97 -35.67 -5.90
C GLY A 303 -9.91 -34.47 -5.80
N ASN A 304 -10.86 -34.51 -4.86
CA ASN A 304 -11.85 -33.45 -4.60
C ASN A 304 -11.57 -32.58 -3.38
N LEU A 305 -10.49 -32.82 -2.60
CA LEU A 305 -10.14 -32.04 -1.41
C LEU A 305 -10.19 -30.53 -1.62
N ALA A 306 -9.60 -30.05 -2.72
CA ALA A 306 -9.57 -28.64 -3.05
C ALA A 306 -10.98 -28.08 -3.37
N ASN A 307 -11.89 -28.91 -3.89
CA ASN A 307 -13.28 -28.53 -4.14
C ASN A 307 -14.07 -28.46 -2.83
N TYR A 308 -13.90 -29.44 -1.92
CA TYR A 308 -14.52 -29.41 -0.58
C TYR A 308 -14.08 -28.18 0.23
N VAL A 309 -12.81 -27.76 0.14
CA VAL A 309 -12.32 -26.51 0.78
C VAL A 309 -12.95 -25.28 0.15
N ALA A 310 -13.07 -25.20 -1.17
CA ALA A 310 -13.71 -24.07 -1.84
C ALA A 310 -15.21 -23.96 -1.49
N GLU A 311 -15.91 -25.09 -1.48
CA GLU A 311 -17.32 -25.21 -1.07
C GLU A 311 -17.50 -24.77 0.39
N ALA A 312 -16.70 -25.31 1.32
CA ALA A 312 -16.77 -24.95 2.73
C ALA A 312 -16.43 -23.48 3.01
N LYS A 313 -15.48 -22.89 2.28
CA LYS A 313 -15.20 -21.44 2.36
C LYS A 313 -16.41 -20.63 1.88
N PHE A 314 -16.99 -20.97 0.71
CA PHE A 314 -18.24 -20.35 0.23
C PHE A 314 -19.36 -20.48 1.26
N ASP A 315 -19.54 -21.66 1.87
CA ASP A 315 -20.56 -21.96 2.87
C ASP A 315 -20.55 -21.03 4.08
N THR A 316 -19.41 -20.41 4.36
CA THR A 316 -19.20 -19.47 5.48
C THR A 316 -19.47 -18.00 5.12
N THR A 317 -19.65 -17.68 3.83
CA THR A 317 -19.98 -16.34 3.31
C THR A 317 -21.42 -16.21 2.79
N ARG A 318 -22.14 -17.32 2.57
CA ARG A 318 -23.53 -17.34 2.04
C ARG A 318 -24.50 -16.49 2.89
N LYS A 319 -25.32 -15.67 2.23
CA LYS A 319 -26.48 -14.99 2.83
C LYS A 319 -27.59 -16.00 3.17
N LYS A 320 -28.51 -15.62 4.08
CA LYS A 320 -29.67 -16.45 4.50
C LYS A 320 -30.52 -16.99 3.34
N GLN A 321 -30.62 -16.22 2.25
CA GLN A 321 -31.36 -16.56 1.03
C GLN A 321 -30.67 -17.64 0.16
N ASP A 322 -29.33 -17.71 0.18
CA ASP A 322 -28.53 -18.57 -0.71
C ASP A 322 -28.17 -19.92 -0.04
N LYS A 323 -28.76 -20.20 1.12
CA LYS A 323 -28.44 -21.28 2.08
C LYS A 323 -28.39 -22.70 1.49
N ASN A 324 -29.05 -22.95 0.36
CA ASN A 324 -29.14 -24.27 -0.27
C ASN A 324 -28.38 -24.38 -1.60
N LEU A 325 -27.79 -23.29 -2.12
CA LEU A 325 -27.04 -23.28 -3.39
C LEU A 325 -25.61 -23.76 -3.16
N SER A 326 -25.12 -24.73 -3.94
CA SER A 326 -23.68 -25.05 -3.96
C SER A 326 -22.88 -23.96 -4.68
N LEU A 327 -21.55 -23.96 -4.55
CA LEU A 327 -20.69 -23.05 -5.30
C LEU A 327 -20.79 -23.27 -6.82
N ALA A 328 -21.18 -24.48 -7.26
CA ALA A 328 -21.42 -24.79 -8.67
C ALA A 328 -22.74 -24.17 -9.17
N ASP A 329 -23.85 -24.34 -8.42
CA ASP A 329 -25.15 -23.71 -8.75
C ASP A 329 -25.01 -22.18 -8.74
N TYR A 330 -24.25 -21.67 -7.77
CA TYR A 330 -23.98 -20.25 -7.63
C TYR A 330 -23.13 -19.70 -8.79
N ALA A 331 -22.19 -20.49 -9.32
CA ALA A 331 -21.44 -20.14 -10.53
C ALA A 331 -22.32 -20.05 -11.79
N ILE A 332 -23.25 -21.00 -11.96
CA ILE A 332 -24.23 -20.99 -13.05
C ILE A 332 -25.07 -19.72 -12.96
N ARG A 333 -25.66 -19.46 -11.78
CA ARG A 333 -26.46 -18.26 -11.50
C ARG A 333 -25.71 -16.95 -11.77
N MET A 334 -24.46 -16.80 -11.33
CA MET A 334 -23.66 -15.62 -11.68
C MET A 334 -23.49 -15.46 -13.20
N GLY A 335 -23.38 -16.57 -13.93
CA GLY A 335 -23.39 -16.55 -15.39
C GLY A 335 -24.70 -16.06 -16.00
N ASP A 336 -25.85 -16.45 -15.43
CA ASP A 336 -27.17 -15.98 -15.85
C ASP A 336 -27.42 -14.51 -15.48
N ASP A 337 -27.10 -14.11 -14.25
CA ASP A 337 -27.18 -12.70 -13.82
C ASP A 337 -26.27 -11.80 -14.69
N THR A 338 -25.11 -12.30 -15.14
CA THR A 338 -24.25 -11.65 -16.14
C THR A 338 -24.92 -11.52 -17.51
N ARG A 339 -25.51 -12.59 -18.03
CA ARG A 339 -26.27 -12.57 -19.30
C ARG A 339 -27.44 -11.58 -19.22
N ALA A 340 -28.14 -11.56 -18.10
CA ALA A 340 -29.28 -10.68 -17.84
C ALA A 340 -28.86 -9.20 -17.74
N ALA A 341 -27.71 -8.89 -17.14
CA ALA A 341 -27.16 -7.53 -17.13
C ALA A 341 -26.84 -7.03 -18.56
N ILE A 342 -26.13 -7.85 -19.36
CA ILE A 342 -25.81 -7.54 -20.76
C ILE A 342 -27.09 -7.31 -21.58
N SER A 343 -28.11 -8.15 -21.43
CA SER A 343 -29.38 -8.04 -22.17
C SER A 343 -30.18 -6.76 -21.86
N LYS A 344 -29.92 -6.09 -20.73
CA LYS A 344 -30.56 -4.81 -20.34
C LYS A 344 -29.86 -3.58 -20.94
N GLY A 345 -28.93 -3.77 -21.87
CA GLY A 345 -28.09 -2.68 -22.39
C GLY A 345 -27.02 -2.19 -21.39
N LEU A 346 -26.85 -2.87 -20.24
CA LEU A 346 -25.80 -2.56 -19.26
C LEU A 346 -24.49 -3.24 -19.66
N THR A 347 -24.06 -2.95 -20.88
CA THR A 347 -22.75 -3.30 -21.42
C THR A 347 -21.65 -2.51 -20.73
N TYR A 348 -20.69 -3.21 -20.13
CA TYR A 348 -19.29 -2.90 -20.44
C TYR A 348 -19.17 -2.84 -21.97
N LYS A 349 -18.62 -1.77 -22.56
CA LYS A 349 -18.61 -1.48 -24.01
C LYS A 349 -17.89 -2.51 -24.91
N HIS A 350 -17.61 -3.72 -24.40
CA HIS A 350 -16.64 -4.68 -24.96
C HIS A 350 -17.14 -6.15 -24.96
N LEU A 351 -18.45 -6.41 -24.78
CA LEU A 351 -19.03 -7.76 -24.73
C LEU A 351 -19.95 -8.11 -25.92
N THR A 352 -19.69 -7.52 -27.09
CA THR A 352 -20.41 -7.80 -28.35
C THR A 352 -19.55 -8.57 -29.35
N SER A 353 -19.45 -9.90 -29.20
CA SER A 353 -19.23 -10.91 -30.25
C SER A 353 -19.01 -12.30 -29.62
N GLN A 354 -18.82 -13.34 -30.44
CA GLN A 354 -19.07 -14.74 -30.05
C GLN A 354 -17.90 -15.48 -29.39
N ASP A 355 -16.77 -14.82 -29.12
CA ASP A 355 -15.57 -15.48 -28.56
C ASP A 355 -15.70 -15.82 -27.06
N LYS A 356 -15.92 -17.11 -26.78
CA LYS A 356 -16.17 -17.67 -25.44
C LYS A 356 -14.92 -17.75 -24.53
N SER A 357 -13.91 -16.89 -24.75
CA SER A 357 -12.56 -17.06 -24.21
C SER A 357 -11.82 -15.75 -23.86
N SER A 358 -12.42 -14.57 -24.10
CA SER A 358 -11.75 -13.26 -24.01
C SER A 358 -11.40 -12.80 -22.59
N GLN A 359 -10.27 -13.33 -22.11
CA GLN A 359 -9.15 -12.79 -21.32
C GLN A 359 -9.24 -11.52 -20.44
N TRP A 360 -10.32 -10.72 -20.45
CA TRP A 360 -10.58 -9.68 -19.45
C TRP A 360 -10.66 -10.22 -18.01
N THR A 361 -10.70 -11.54 -17.85
CA THR A 361 -10.68 -12.32 -16.60
C THR A 361 -9.61 -11.97 -15.57
N TRP A 362 -8.56 -11.23 -15.91
CA TRP A 362 -7.38 -11.04 -15.06
C TRP A 362 -7.31 -9.69 -14.33
N PHE A 363 -8.17 -8.71 -14.68
CA PHE A 363 -7.95 -7.30 -14.34
C PHE A 363 -9.10 -6.56 -13.66
N THR A 364 -10.21 -7.24 -13.36
CA THR A 364 -11.20 -6.66 -12.44
C THR A 364 -10.64 -6.63 -11.00
N PRO A 365 -10.54 -5.46 -10.36
CA PRO A 365 -10.22 -5.37 -8.93
C PRO A 365 -11.32 -6.05 -8.10
N GLU A 366 -11.02 -6.43 -6.85
CA GLU A 366 -11.90 -7.24 -5.97
C GLU A 366 -13.34 -6.70 -5.79
N PHE A 367 -13.55 -5.43 -6.11
CA PHE A 367 -14.85 -4.81 -6.28
C PHE A 367 -14.77 -4.02 -7.59
N GLY A 368 -15.39 -4.49 -8.67
CA GLY A 368 -15.28 -3.84 -9.99
C GLY A 368 -16.22 -2.63 -10.14
N SER A 369 -16.56 -2.27 -11.39
CA SER A 369 -17.33 -1.04 -11.64
C SER A 369 -18.78 -1.10 -11.11
N ASP A 370 -19.14 -0.06 -10.37
CA ASP A 370 -20.30 -0.04 -9.49
C ASP A 370 -21.63 -0.24 -10.24
N VAL A 371 -21.75 0.31 -11.46
CA VAL A 371 -22.97 0.22 -12.29
C VAL A 371 -23.24 -1.22 -12.76
N PHE A 372 -22.21 -1.95 -13.22
CA PHE A 372 -22.37 -3.30 -13.75
C PHE A 372 -22.69 -4.31 -12.63
N HIS A 373 -22.04 -4.17 -11.47
CA HIS A 373 -22.24 -5.09 -10.34
C HIS A 373 -23.51 -4.79 -9.53
N ARG A 374 -23.93 -3.52 -9.38
CA ARG A 374 -25.26 -3.19 -8.83
C ARG A 374 -26.41 -3.79 -9.65
N ALA A 375 -26.20 -4.01 -10.95
CA ALA A 375 -27.16 -4.67 -11.84
C ALA A 375 -27.13 -6.21 -11.79
N GLY A 376 -26.23 -6.81 -10.99
CA GLY A 376 -26.09 -8.26 -10.80
C GLY A 376 -24.98 -8.91 -11.64
N GLY A 377 -24.28 -8.17 -12.51
CA GLY A 377 -23.28 -8.76 -13.40
C GLY A 377 -22.05 -9.30 -12.68
N GLY A 378 -21.67 -10.55 -12.97
CA GLY A 378 -20.34 -11.15 -12.77
C GLY A 378 -19.82 -11.39 -11.34
N THR A 379 -20.32 -10.68 -10.33
CA THR A 379 -19.68 -10.62 -9.00
C THR A 379 -20.34 -11.53 -7.96
N PRO A 380 -19.56 -12.30 -7.17
CA PRO A 380 -20.08 -13.13 -6.09
C PRO A 380 -20.86 -12.35 -5.04
N GLY A 381 -21.93 -12.96 -4.53
CA GLY A 381 -22.92 -12.28 -3.70
C GLY A 381 -22.39 -11.73 -2.38
N TYR A 382 -21.25 -12.23 -1.88
CA TYR A 382 -20.55 -11.74 -0.69
C TYR A 382 -19.56 -10.59 -0.98
N LEU A 383 -19.21 -10.38 -2.26
CA LEU A 383 -18.38 -9.27 -2.75
C LEU A 383 -19.20 -8.18 -3.47
N LEU A 384 -20.46 -8.45 -3.84
CA LEU A 384 -21.39 -7.41 -4.28
C LEU A 384 -21.44 -6.27 -3.25
N PRO A 385 -21.57 -5.00 -3.67
CA PRO A 385 -21.63 -3.87 -2.75
C PRO A 385 -22.65 -4.03 -1.62
N SER A 386 -22.38 -3.37 -0.50
CA SER A 386 -23.37 -3.24 0.57
C SER A 386 -24.45 -2.26 0.12
N SER A 387 -25.72 -2.59 0.35
CA SER A 387 -26.86 -1.69 0.08
C SER A 387 -27.02 -0.60 1.15
N ASN A 388 -25.90 -0.17 1.74
CA ASN A 388 -25.84 0.81 2.82
C ASN A 388 -25.49 2.18 2.23
N ASN A 389 -26.37 3.16 2.42
CA ASN A 389 -26.17 4.53 1.94
C ASN A 389 -24.96 5.23 2.59
N SER A 390 -24.42 4.70 3.70
CA SER A 390 -23.17 5.17 4.32
C SER A 390 -22.24 3.98 4.62
N PRO A 391 -21.42 3.54 3.64
CA PRO A 391 -20.52 2.41 3.82
C PRO A 391 -19.44 2.63 4.89
N PHE A 392 -19.08 3.89 5.18
CA PHE A 392 -18.15 4.25 6.26
C PHE A 392 -18.84 4.54 7.60
N GLY A 393 -20.18 4.49 7.69
CA GLY A 393 -20.93 4.67 8.93
C GLY A 393 -20.72 3.55 9.97
N SER A 394 -19.96 2.49 9.65
CA SER A 394 -19.54 1.41 10.55
C SER A 394 -18.01 1.24 10.60
N ILE A 395 -17.25 2.29 10.24
CA ILE A 395 -15.78 2.28 10.25
C ILE A 395 -15.29 3.42 11.14
N HIS A 396 -14.62 3.09 12.24
CA HIS A 396 -13.96 4.09 13.09
C HIS A 396 -12.63 4.52 12.48
N MET A 397 -12.44 5.83 12.33
CA MET A 397 -11.25 6.42 11.73
C MET A 397 -10.78 7.63 12.56
N ALA A 398 -9.47 7.78 12.69
CA ALA A 398 -8.82 8.88 13.39
C ALA A 398 -7.71 9.48 12.52
N VAL A 399 -7.39 10.76 12.72
CA VAL A 399 -6.16 11.36 12.18
C VAL A 399 -5.07 11.24 13.24
N ARG A 400 -3.91 10.70 12.87
CA ARG A 400 -2.66 10.82 13.64
C ARG A 400 -1.81 11.94 13.04
N ILE A 401 -1.26 12.79 13.90
CA ILE A 401 -0.22 13.78 13.57
C ILE A 401 0.93 13.52 14.55
N GLY A 402 2.00 12.90 14.07
CA GLY A 402 3.13 12.47 14.89
C GLY A 402 2.70 11.55 16.04
N PRO A 403 2.87 11.97 17.30
CA PRO A 403 2.39 11.23 18.46
C PRO A 403 0.91 11.50 18.82
N VAL A 404 0.27 12.55 18.29
CA VAL A 404 -1.10 12.96 18.66
C VAL A 404 -2.14 12.28 17.76
N VAL A 405 -3.28 11.89 18.33
CA VAL A 405 -4.42 11.24 17.65
C VAL A 405 -5.69 12.04 17.92
N ILE A 406 -6.43 12.36 16.85
CA ILE A 406 -7.66 13.17 16.86
C ILE A 406 -8.80 12.32 16.30
N GLU A 407 -9.83 12.05 17.11
CA GLU A 407 -10.95 11.17 16.77
C GLU A 407 -12.32 11.72 17.21
N ASN A 408 -13.35 11.57 16.37
CA ASN A 408 -14.74 11.85 16.72
C ASN A 408 -15.58 10.56 16.78
N GLY A 409 -16.81 10.64 17.32
CA GLY A 409 -17.69 9.47 17.42
C GLY A 409 -17.36 8.51 18.56
N VAL A 410 -16.69 9.02 19.60
CA VAL A 410 -16.43 8.29 20.86
C VAL A 410 -17.55 8.58 21.86
N ALA A 411 -18.01 7.55 22.58
CA ALA A 411 -19.04 7.68 23.61
C ALA A 411 -18.59 8.58 24.78
N ASN A 412 -19.57 9.15 25.50
CA ASN A 412 -19.32 10.01 26.67
C ASN A 412 -18.42 11.24 26.40
N THR A 413 -18.49 11.77 25.18
CA THR A 413 -17.83 13.01 24.72
C THR A 413 -18.80 14.16 24.45
N ASP A 414 -20.09 13.99 24.76
CA ASP A 414 -21.22 14.83 24.28
C ASP A 414 -21.31 14.97 22.74
N GLY A 415 -20.64 14.09 22.01
CA GLY A 415 -20.51 14.15 20.55
C GLY A 415 -19.40 15.07 20.06
N GLY A 416 -18.45 15.44 20.92
CA GLY A 416 -17.27 16.24 20.58
C GLY A 416 -16.13 15.45 19.93
N VAL A 417 -14.94 16.06 19.94
CA VAL A 417 -13.67 15.45 19.51
C VAL A 417 -12.86 15.04 20.73
N LEU A 418 -12.39 13.80 20.73
CA LEU A 418 -11.40 13.30 21.67
C LEU A 418 -10.01 13.41 21.03
N ILE A 419 -9.04 13.88 21.82
CA ILE A 419 -7.64 14.03 21.42
C ILE A 419 -6.78 13.28 22.44
N THR A 420 -6.00 12.31 21.99
CA THR A 420 -5.10 11.50 22.83
C THR A 420 -3.71 11.41 22.22
N THR A 421 -2.80 10.75 22.91
CA THR A 421 -1.54 10.27 22.33
C THR A 421 -1.68 8.87 21.73
N ARG A 422 -0.80 8.49 20.81
CA ARG A 422 -0.52 7.08 20.49
C ARG A 422 0.37 6.48 21.57
N GLN A 423 0.39 5.16 21.64
CA GLN A 423 1.37 4.44 22.44
C GLN A 423 2.79 4.60 21.85
N PRO A 424 3.84 4.44 22.67
CA PRO A 424 5.22 4.30 22.21
C PRO A 424 5.36 3.13 21.23
N GLN A 425 6.42 3.17 20.42
CA GLN A 425 6.64 2.17 19.38
C GLN A 425 7.25 0.89 19.96
N HIS A 426 6.85 -0.27 19.42
CA HIS A 426 7.36 -1.57 19.84
C HIS A 426 8.76 -1.83 19.26
N LEU A 427 9.76 -1.12 19.80
CA LEU A 427 11.17 -1.24 19.46
C LEU A 427 11.79 -2.48 20.14
N LEU A 428 11.41 -2.77 21.39
CA LEU A 428 11.87 -3.93 22.16
C LEU A 428 10.77 -4.99 22.32
N GLU A 429 11.18 -6.26 22.47
CA GLU A 429 10.25 -7.38 22.62
C GLU A 429 9.53 -7.37 23.98
N ALA A 430 10.21 -6.87 25.02
CA ALA A 430 9.75 -6.89 26.40
C ALA A 430 8.85 -5.70 26.79
N ASP A 431 8.46 -4.85 25.83
CA ASP A 431 7.58 -3.70 26.05
C ASP A 431 6.13 -4.17 26.24
N ARG A 432 5.85 -4.63 27.46
CA ARG A 432 4.52 -5.04 27.92
C ARG A 432 3.61 -3.82 28.04
N PHE A 433 2.35 -4.02 27.70
CA PHE A 433 1.32 -3.01 27.84
C PHE A 433 1.13 -2.62 29.33
N PRO A 434 1.25 -1.33 29.70
CA PRO A 434 0.98 -0.89 31.07
C PRO A 434 -0.54 -0.83 31.31
N THR A 435 -1.12 -1.93 31.76
CA THR A 435 -2.58 -2.15 31.92
C THR A 435 -3.24 -1.30 33.02
N SER A 436 -2.47 -0.50 33.75
CA SER A 436 -2.95 0.39 34.83
C SER A 436 -2.57 1.86 34.62
N ALA A 437 -2.04 2.24 33.46
CA ALA A 437 -1.67 3.63 33.18
C ALA A 437 -2.89 4.46 32.75
N THR A 438 -2.89 5.74 33.14
CA THR A 438 -3.78 6.76 32.56
C THR A 438 -2.94 7.77 31.80
N GLU A 439 -3.26 8.04 30.54
CA GLU A 439 -2.63 9.13 29.77
C GLU A 439 -3.49 10.40 29.81
N PRO A 440 -2.87 11.59 29.81
CA PRO A 440 -3.56 12.84 29.54
C PRO A 440 -4.24 12.83 28.17
N SER A 441 -5.40 13.46 28.09
CA SER A 441 -6.21 13.60 26.87
C SER A 441 -7.03 14.88 26.94
N LEU A 442 -7.39 15.43 25.78
CA LEU A 442 -8.21 16.62 25.66
C LEU A 442 -9.56 16.26 25.03
N LEU A 443 -10.61 16.94 25.49
CA LEU A 443 -11.98 16.77 25.01
C LEU A 443 -12.53 18.13 24.59
N LEU A 444 -12.79 18.28 23.29
CA LEU A 444 -13.33 19.47 22.65
C LEU A 444 -14.83 19.28 22.41
N VAL A 445 -15.67 20.12 23.00
CA VAL A 445 -17.15 20.04 22.90
C VAL A 445 -17.79 21.38 22.58
N GLY A 446 -19.07 21.35 22.22
CA GLY A 446 -19.83 22.52 21.81
C GLY A 446 -19.98 22.60 20.29
N ARG A 447 -20.95 23.40 19.82
CA ARG A 447 -21.24 23.57 18.40
C ARG A 447 -20.71 24.90 17.91
N ASP A 448 -21.34 25.95 18.40
CA ASP A 448 -21.13 27.35 18.02
C ASP A 448 -20.09 27.99 18.97
N GLU A 449 -20.31 27.89 20.29
CA GLU A 449 -19.27 28.11 21.29
C GLU A 449 -18.56 26.79 21.61
N ARG A 450 -17.24 26.73 21.41
CA ARG A 450 -16.43 25.52 21.64
C ARG A 450 -15.62 25.65 22.91
N THR A 451 -15.75 24.65 23.79
CA THR A 451 -15.08 24.58 25.09
C THR A 451 -14.13 23.39 25.13
N LEU A 452 -12.94 23.61 25.69
CA LEU A 452 -11.91 22.60 25.88
C LEU A 452 -11.90 22.09 27.34
N PHE A 453 -11.71 20.78 27.48
CA PHE A 453 -11.57 20.08 28.75
C PHE A 453 -10.35 19.16 28.76
N SER A 454 -9.73 18.96 29.91
CA SER A 454 -8.75 17.89 30.17
C SER A 454 -9.43 16.62 30.72
N GLN A 455 -8.86 15.46 30.43
CA GLN A 455 -9.25 14.15 30.96
C GLN A 455 -8.01 13.25 31.15
N ASN A 456 -7.96 12.47 32.22
CA ASN A 456 -6.98 11.39 32.37
C ASN A 456 -7.65 10.05 32.02
N ARG A 457 -7.21 9.41 30.94
CA ARG A 457 -7.90 8.29 30.29
C ARG A 457 -7.11 6.98 30.45
N PRO A 458 -7.72 5.89 30.95
CA PRO A 458 -7.07 4.59 31.02
C PRO A 458 -6.57 4.12 29.66
N THR A 459 -5.34 3.60 29.60
CA THR A 459 -4.78 3.02 28.38
C THR A 459 -5.50 1.70 28.06
N SER A 460 -5.87 1.52 26.78
CA SER A 460 -6.47 0.28 26.27
C SER A 460 -5.75 -0.20 25.00
N PRO A 461 -5.63 -1.52 24.78
CA PRO A 461 -4.99 -2.07 23.59
C PRO A 461 -5.85 -1.81 22.34
N LYS A 462 -5.39 -0.93 21.45
CA LYS A 462 -6.12 -0.56 20.22
C LYS A 462 -5.90 -1.61 19.12
N ARG A 463 -6.96 -2.34 18.73
CA ARG A 463 -6.94 -3.27 17.58
C ARG A 463 -6.97 -2.48 16.27
N HIS A 464 -5.83 -1.93 15.87
CA HIS A 464 -5.65 -1.28 14.58
C HIS A 464 -5.90 -2.25 13.42
N LYS A 465 -6.56 -1.76 12.37
CA LYS A 465 -6.80 -2.49 11.12
C LYS A 465 -5.94 -2.00 9.98
N LEU A 466 -5.66 -0.71 9.96
CA LEU A 466 -4.88 0.00 8.95
C LEU A 466 -4.31 1.27 9.61
N MET A 467 -3.06 1.61 9.28
CA MET A 467 -2.54 2.97 9.42
C MET A 467 -2.18 3.44 8.01
N MET A 468 -3.09 4.18 7.38
CA MET A 468 -2.92 4.65 6.01
C MET A 468 -2.08 5.92 6.01
N LYS A 469 -0.94 5.91 5.31
CA LYS A 469 -0.10 7.11 5.21
C LYS A 469 -0.87 8.24 4.55
N GLN A 470 -0.73 9.46 5.06
CA GLN A 470 -1.25 10.66 4.43
C GLN A 470 -0.10 11.61 4.08
N MET A 471 0.85 11.83 4.99
CA MET A 471 2.06 12.60 4.73
C MET A 471 3.26 12.02 5.47
N VAL A 472 4.46 12.22 4.90
CA VAL A 472 5.75 11.77 5.42
C VAL A 472 6.57 12.99 5.83
N GLY A 473 7.12 12.99 7.04
CA GLY A 473 8.02 14.01 7.55
C GLY A 473 9.43 13.91 6.97
N GLY A 474 10.16 15.03 7.00
CA GLY A 474 11.56 15.09 6.55
C GLY A 474 12.61 14.93 7.66
N ALA A 475 12.20 14.84 8.93
CA ALA A 475 13.11 14.83 10.07
C ALA A 475 14.01 13.58 10.08
N PHE A 476 15.28 13.79 10.41
CA PHE A 476 16.35 12.77 10.49
C PHE A 476 16.67 12.12 9.14
N SER A 477 16.54 12.89 8.07
CA SER A 477 16.97 12.55 6.70
C SER A 477 18.02 13.52 6.14
N GLY A 478 18.31 14.61 6.84
CA GLY A 478 19.02 15.77 6.34
C GLY A 478 18.23 16.56 5.28
N TYR A 479 16.89 16.50 5.30
CA TYR A 479 16.00 17.36 4.50
C TYR A 479 15.64 18.66 5.25
N LEU A 480 15.63 18.62 6.59
CA LEU A 480 15.56 19.81 7.44
C LEU A 480 16.98 20.33 7.71
N ASP A 481 17.22 20.98 8.85
CA ASP A 481 18.59 21.33 9.27
C ASP A 481 19.39 20.06 9.63
N SER A 482 20.16 19.57 8.65
CA SER A 482 21.03 18.40 8.79
C SER A 482 22.12 18.58 9.86
N SER A 483 22.49 19.81 10.23
CA SER A 483 23.48 20.06 11.29
C SER A 483 22.87 19.92 12.68
N LEU A 484 21.63 20.39 12.84
CA LEU A 484 20.86 20.22 14.07
C LEU A 484 20.39 18.78 14.26
N GLU A 485 20.03 18.07 13.19
CA GLU A 485 19.72 16.64 13.21
C GLU A 485 20.93 15.81 13.71
N GLU A 486 22.13 16.02 13.14
CA GLU A 486 23.34 15.35 13.62
C GLU A 486 23.71 15.77 15.06
N SER A 487 23.45 17.02 15.45
CA SER A 487 23.65 17.47 16.83
C SER A 487 22.71 16.78 17.84
N ILE A 488 21.49 16.42 17.43
CA ILE A 488 20.55 15.62 18.25
C ILE A 488 21.01 14.16 18.31
N VAL A 489 21.48 13.61 17.18
CA VAL A 489 22.10 12.26 17.15
C VAL A 489 23.26 12.17 18.14
N ASP A 490 24.13 13.18 18.24
CA ASP A 490 25.23 13.24 19.21
C ASP A 490 24.77 13.30 20.67
N VAL A 491 23.66 13.98 20.98
CA VAL A 491 23.12 14.03 22.36
C VAL A 491 22.64 12.65 22.79
N LEU A 492 21.81 11.99 21.98
CA LEU A 492 21.27 10.66 22.33
C LEU A 492 22.34 9.56 22.30
N LEU A 493 23.36 9.69 21.45
CA LEU A 493 24.50 8.77 21.43
C LEU A 493 25.24 8.76 22.77
N LYS A 494 25.45 9.94 23.38
CA LYS A 494 26.10 10.14 24.68
C LYS A 494 25.21 9.75 25.86
N GLY A 495 23.92 10.07 25.82
CA GLY A 495 22.97 9.62 26.84
C GLY A 495 22.82 8.10 26.90
N ALA A 496 22.91 7.42 25.75
CA ALA A 496 22.95 5.96 25.69
C ALA A 496 24.26 5.35 26.27
N GLU A 497 25.29 6.15 26.50
CA GLU A 497 26.56 5.74 27.15
C GLU A 497 26.54 6.04 28.65
N ASN A 498 26.01 7.20 29.05
CA ASN A 498 25.92 7.62 30.45
C ASN A 498 24.64 7.09 31.11
N ALA A 499 24.74 5.94 31.77
CA ALA A 499 23.61 5.22 32.39
C ALA A 499 23.06 5.84 33.70
N GLY A 500 23.07 7.16 33.84
CA GLY A 500 22.68 7.87 35.08
C GLY A 500 22.09 9.27 34.92
N ASP A 501 21.93 9.78 33.70
CA ASP A 501 21.35 11.11 33.46
C ASP A 501 20.50 11.14 32.17
N ASP A 502 19.39 10.40 32.21
CA ASP A 502 18.40 10.41 31.14
C ASP A 502 17.66 11.74 31.04
N THR A 503 17.31 12.37 32.17
CA THR A 503 16.55 13.62 32.21
C THR A 503 17.30 14.76 31.49
N LEU A 504 18.57 15.03 31.82
CA LEU A 504 19.34 16.08 31.14
C LEU A 504 19.55 15.77 29.65
N THR A 505 19.70 14.48 29.30
CA THR A 505 19.79 14.03 27.90
C THR A 505 18.50 14.35 27.15
N ILE A 506 17.34 14.03 27.74
CA ILE A 506 16.02 14.23 27.16
C ILE A 506 15.71 15.73 27.06
N ASP A 507 15.93 16.52 28.11
CA ASP A 507 15.76 17.97 28.10
C ASP A 507 16.58 18.65 26.99
N LEU A 508 17.86 18.28 26.86
CA LEU A 508 18.75 18.81 25.84
C LEU A 508 18.32 18.38 24.42
N ALA A 509 17.80 17.16 24.26
CA ALA A 509 17.23 16.68 23.00
C ALA A 509 15.92 17.41 22.66
N ILE A 510 15.00 17.57 23.62
CA ILE A 510 13.73 18.30 23.48
C ILE A 510 13.99 19.77 23.10
N GLY A 511 14.94 20.45 23.75
CA GLY A 511 15.32 21.82 23.40
C GLY A 511 15.77 21.95 21.94
N LYS A 512 16.57 21.00 21.44
CA LYS A 512 17.00 20.94 20.03
C LYS A 512 15.87 20.55 19.07
N LEU A 513 15.01 19.60 19.44
CA LEU A 513 13.85 19.17 18.64
C LEU A 513 12.81 20.27 18.50
N ARG A 514 12.61 21.10 19.54
CA ARG A 514 11.79 22.32 19.48
C ARG A 514 12.36 23.33 18.47
N GLY A 515 13.68 23.47 18.36
CA GLY A 515 14.32 24.24 17.29
C GLY A 515 14.09 23.64 15.89
N LEU A 516 14.28 22.33 15.73
CA LEU A 516 14.20 21.65 14.44
C LEU A 516 12.76 21.58 13.87
N MET A 517 11.78 21.29 14.73
CA MET A 517 10.41 20.93 14.32
C MET A 517 9.33 21.83 14.91
N GLY A 518 9.62 22.64 15.94
CA GLY A 518 8.63 23.46 16.65
C GLY A 518 7.80 24.36 15.75
N PRO A 519 8.42 25.24 14.92
CA PRO A 519 7.67 26.12 14.00
C PRO A 519 6.80 25.35 12.99
N ARG A 520 7.25 24.16 12.57
CA ARG A 520 6.53 23.29 11.62
C ARG A 520 5.31 22.64 12.27
N ILE A 521 5.46 22.13 13.50
CA ILE A 521 4.38 21.55 14.29
C ILE A 521 3.38 22.62 14.74
N GLU A 522 3.83 23.81 15.14
CA GLU A 522 2.93 24.91 15.49
C GLU A 522 2.12 25.38 14.29
N SER A 523 2.74 25.57 13.12
CA SER A 523 2.05 25.92 11.87
C SER A 523 1.01 24.86 11.48
N LEU A 524 1.39 23.57 11.54
CA LEU A 524 0.49 22.44 11.28
C LEU A 524 -0.68 22.39 12.27
N PHE A 525 -0.42 22.50 13.57
CA PHE A 525 -1.48 22.50 14.57
C PHE A 525 -2.34 23.76 14.52
N ARG A 526 -1.83 24.93 14.13
CA ARG A 526 -2.66 26.13 13.95
C ARG A 526 -3.73 25.90 12.89
N GLY A 527 -3.36 25.40 11.70
CA GLY A 527 -4.32 25.03 10.66
C GLY A 527 -5.29 23.89 11.03
N ILE A 528 -4.96 23.07 12.03
CA ILE A 528 -5.87 22.06 12.62
C ILE A 528 -6.79 22.71 13.68
N VAL A 529 -6.27 23.59 14.51
CA VAL A 529 -7.01 24.37 15.52
C VAL A 529 -8.05 25.25 14.83
N ASP A 530 -7.67 26.00 13.79
CA ASP A 530 -8.56 26.88 13.04
C ASP A 530 -9.80 26.11 12.53
N ARG A 531 -9.59 24.90 11.98
CA ARG A 531 -10.66 23.97 11.58
C ARG A 531 -11.47 23.45 12.77
N LEU A 532 -10.80 23.09 13.87
CA LEU A 532 -11.47 22.58 15.08
C LEU A 532 -12.17 23.68 15.90
N THR A 533 -11.90 24.97 15.66
CA THR A 533 -12.59 26.10 16.28
C THR A 533 -13.70 26.69 15.40
N ASP A 534 -13.55 26.67 14.08
CA ASP A 534 -14.54 27.12 13.09
C ASP A 534 -15.94 26.48 13.31
N PRO A 535 -16.98 27.24 13.71
CA PRO A 535 -18.33 26.73 13.92
C PRO A 535 -18.96 25.99 12.73
N THR A 536 -18.53 26.28 11.50
CA THR A 536 -19.05 25.64 10.28
C THR A 536 -18.48 24.24 10.06
N PHE A 537 -17.31 23.94 10.65
CA PHE A 537 -16.74 22.60 10.66
C PHE A 537 -17.49 21.72 11.66
N ASP A 538 -18.38 20.86 11.17
CA ASP A 538 -19.10 19.92 12.03
C ASP A 538 -18.13 18.92 12.68
N ILE A 539 -17.97 19.01 14.00
CA ILE A 539 -17.21 18.03 14.79
C ILE A 539 -18.04 16.79 15.14
N ARG A 540 -19.37 16.90 15.16
CA ARG A 540 -20.26 15.90 15.74
C ARG A 540 -20.43 14.73 14.81
N TRP A 541 -20.14 13.53 15.31
CA TRP A 541 -20.28 12.31 14.52
C TRP A 541 -21.74 12.01 14.17
N SER A 542 -21.94 11.51 12.94
CA SER A 542 -23.21 10.97 12.47
C SER A 542 -22.96 9.89 11.41
N SER A 543 -23.52 8.70 11.61
CA SER A 543 -23.42 7.57 10.68
C SER A 543 -23.90 7.90 9.26
N ALA A 544 -24.85 8.84 9.11
CA ALA A 544 -25.47 9.20 7.84
C ALA A 544 -24.94 10.49 7.18
N GLY A 545 -24.08 11.25 7.89
CA GLY A 545 -23.53 12.51 7.39
C GLY A 545 -22.06 12.64 7.74
N ASN A 546 -21.78 13.12 8.95
CA ASN A 546 -20.41 13.32 9.44
C ASN A 546 -19.81 12.04 10.04
N THR A 547 -19.53 11.05 9.19
CA THR A 547 -18.82 9.83 9.60
C THR A 547 -17.38 10.15 10.03
N CYS A 548 -16.73 9.26 10.79
CA CYS A 548 -15.32 9.40 11.16
C CYS A 548 -14.43 9.67 9.93
N ARG A 549 -14.67 8.93 8.84
CA ARG A 549 -13.97 9.17 7.58
C ARG A 549 -14.20 10.60 7.06
N HIS A 550 -15.45 11.09 7.03
CA HIS A 550 -15.77 12.43 6.53
C HIS A 550 -15.12 13.54 7.37
N PHE A 551 -15.08 13.35 8.70
CA PHE A 551 -14.35 14.21 9.63
C PHE A 551 -12.84 14.22 9.32
N CYS A 552 -12.19 13.05 9.19
CA CYS A 552 -10.76 12.95 8.86
C CYS A 552 -10.43 13.47 7.44
N ASP A 553 -11.32 13.25 6.47
CA ASP A 553 -11.18 13.74 5.09
C ASP A 553 -11.31 15.28 5.03
N LYS A 554 -12.23 15.90 5.79
CA LYS A 554 -12.37 17.36 5.90
C LYS A 554 -11.23 18.02 6.67
N LEU A 555 -10.76 17.41 7.78
CA LEU A 555 -9.72 17.98 8.63
C LEU A 555 -8.39 18.15 7.86
N LEU A 556 -8.12 17.22 6.94
CA LEU A 556 -6.95 17.22 6.05
C LEU A 556 -7.21 17.84 4.66
N ASP A 557 -8.42 18.35 4.37
CA ASP A 557 -8.65 19.08 3.10
C ASP A 557 -8.14 20.52 3.22
N GLN A 558 -6.83 20.66 3.07
CA GLN A 558 -6.09 21.92 3.06
C GLN A 558 -5.22 21.98 1.80
N PRO A 559 -5.27 23.06 0.99
CA PRO A 559 -4.51 23.13 -0.27
C PRO A 559 -3.00 22.86 -0.11
N GLN A 560 -2.42 23.31 1.00
CA GLN A 560 -1.00 23.11 1.35
C GLN A 560 -0.56 21.64 1.44
N PHE A 561 -1.48 20.71 1.65
CA PHE A 561 -1.19 19.27 1.71
C PHE A 561 -1.32 18.56 0.36
N ARG A 562 -1.81 19.23 -0.70
CA ARG A 562 -2.14 18.57 -1.98
C ARG A 562 -0.93 18.31 -2.89
N CYS A 563 0.17 19.05 -2.74
CA CYS A 563 1.39 18.83 -3.53
C CYS A 563 2.06 17.51 -3.13
N LEU A 564 2.44 16.64 -4.09
CA LEU A 564 3.17 15.39 -3.81
C LEU A 564 4.50 15.63 -3.08
N PHE A 565 5.20 16.70 -3.47
CA PHE A 565 6.37 17.26 -2.81
C PHE A 565 6.14 18.77 -2.62
N PRO A 566 6.67 19.41 -1.57
CA PRO A 566 6.52 20.85 -1.37
C PRO A 566 7.20 21.65 -2.51
N PRO A 567 6.68 22.83 -2.88
CA PRO A 567 7.28 23.68 -3.90
C PRO A 567 8.64 24.24 -3.45
N SER A 568 9.54 24.48 -4.39
CA SER A 568 10.87 25.04 -4.11
C SER A 568 10.78 26.39 -3.38
N ALA A 569 11.66 26.62 -2.41
CA ALA A 569 11.69 27.81 -1.54
C ALA A 569 12.18 29.11 -2.23
N GLY A 570 11.71 29.39 -3.45
CA GLY A 570 12.01 30.60 -4.22
C GLY A 570 11.14 31.82 -3.88
N THR A 571 10.22 31.70 -2.93
CA THR A 571 9.42 32.80 -2.37
C THR A 571 9.41 32.66 -0.84
N GLY A 572 9.39 33.79 -0.13
CA GLY A 572 9.86 33.87 1.25
C GLY A 572 9.05 33.08 2.29
N THR A 573 9.77 32.50 3.25
CA THR A 573 9.32 32.27 4.64
C THR A 573 8.01 31.47 4.83
N VAL A 574 7.81 30.40 4.06
CA VAL A 574 6.94 29.29 4.48
C VAL A 574 7.77 28.01 4.58
N ASP A 575 8.15 27.69 5.82
CA ASP A 575 8.84 26.46 6.17
C ASP A 575 7.84 25.29 6.03
N TYR A 576 7.78 24.66 4.86
CA TYR A 576 6.87 23.53 4.61
C TYR A 576 7.19 22.40 5.62
N PRO A 577 6.17 21.88 6.34
CA PRO A 577 6.42 20.99 7.47
C PRO A 577 6.85 19.57 7.06
N LEU A 578 6.68 19.18 5.79
CA LEU A 578 6.55 17.78 5.35
C LEU A 578 7.29 17.52 4.03
N LEU A 579 7.80 16.29 3.88
CA LEU A 579 8.65 15.86 2.77
C LEU A 579 7.83 15.35 1.57
N MET A 580 6.81 14.53 1.81
CA MET A 580 6.04 13.86 0.75
C MET A 580 4.56 13.71 1.16
N SER A 581 3.64 13.88 0.21
CA SER A 581 2.19 13.80 0.45
C SER A 581 1.48 12.76 -0.43
N PHE A 582 0.64 11.97 0.22
CA PHE A 582 -0.32 11.05 -0.40
C PHE A 582 -1.75 11.59 -0.33
N ILE A 583 -1.97 12.82 0.17
CA ILE A 583 -3.31 13.40 0.29
C ILE A 583 -3.90 13.71 -1.10
N CYS A 584 -5.14 13.28 -1.27
CA CYS A 584 -6.00 13.53 -2.41
C CYS A 584 -7.33 14.13 -1.91
N ARG A 585 -8.03 14.89 -2.74
CA ARG A 585 -9.35 15.45 -2.41
C ARG A 585 -10.34 14.36 -1.95
N PRO A 586 -11.24 14.68 -0.99
CA PRO A 586 -12.30 13.75 -0.57
C PRO A 586 -13.17 13.28 -1.75
N GLY A 587 -13.41 11.98 -1.82
CA GLY A 587 -14.22 11.34 -2.86
C GLY A 587 -14.54 9.87 -2.57
N PRO A 588 -15.42 9.21 -3.33
CA PRO A 588 -15.65 7.77 -3.20
C PRO A 588 -14.34 7.01 -3.47
N LEU A 589 -14.13 5.86 -2.80
CA LEU A 589 -13.07 4.96 -3.26
C LEU A 589 -13.56 4.28 -4.53
N VAL A 590 -12.85 4.54 -5.63
CA VAL A 590 -13.05 3.90 -6.93
C VAL A 590 -12.01 2.80 -7.08
N ALA A 591 -12.44 1.68 -7.66
CA ALA A 591 -11.57 0.60 -8.03
C ALA A 591 -11.20 0.79 -9.52
N GLU A 592 -9.93 1.09 -9.77
CA GLU A 592 -9.46 1.45 -11.10
C GLU A 592 -9.24 0.20 -11.95
N ASN A 593 -9.60 0.32 -13.23
CA ASN A 593 -9.26 -0.65 -14.26
C ASN A 593 -8.22 0.03 -15.15
N PRO A 594 -6.90 -0.13 -14.90
CA PRO A 594 -5.89 0.56 -15.68
C PRO A 594 -5.93 0.08 -17.14
N TRP A 595 -5.81 1.03 -18.07
CA TRP A 595 -5.89 0.82 -19.52
C TRP A 595 -4.52 0.52 -20.14
N SER A 596 -3.43 0.90 -19.47
CA SER A 596 -2.05 0.61 -19.90
C SER A 596 -1.11 0.37 -18.71
N LYS A 597 0.07 -0.21 -18.99
CA LYS A 597 1.15 -0.49 -18.03
C LYS A 597 1.86 0.75 -17.46
N TYR A 598 1.44 1.93 -17.91
CA TYR A 598 1.96 3.23 -17.47
C TYR A 598 1.05 3.89 -16.41
N GLU A 599 -0.15 3.37 -16.20
CA GLU A 599 -1.10 3.89 -15.22
C GLU A 599 -0.83 3.36 -13.80
N ALA A 600 -1.71 3.73 -12.85
CA ALA A 600 -1.57 3.46 -11.42
C ALA A 600 -2.69 2.52 -10.95
N PRO A 601 -2.48 1.19 -10.88
CA PRO A 601 -3.43 0.26 -10.25
C PRO A 601 -3.66 0.56 -8.76
N ASN A 602 -4.70 -0.02 -8.18
CA ASN A 602 -4.94 0.04 -6.74
C ASN A 602 -3.81 -0.63 -5.93
N GLY A 603 -3.29 0.09 -4.94
CA GLY A 603 -2.41 -0.45 -3.90
C GLY A 603 -3.17 -1.33 -2.90
N PHE A 604 -2.42 -2.09 -2.09
CA PHE A 604 -2.98 -3.04 -1.12
C PHE A 604 -3.85 -2.36 -0.05
N VAL A 605 -3.45 -1.18 0.44
CA VAL A 605 -4.20 -0.34 1.38
C VAL A 605 -5.57 0.04 0.81
N GLU A 606 -5.62 0.34 -0.48
CA GLU A 606 -6.81 0.83 -1.16
C GLU A 606 -7.80 -0.30 -1.45
N GLU A 607 -7.29 -1.46 -1.90
CA GLU A 607 -8.09 -2.68 -2.02
C GLU A 607 -8.68 -3.12 -0.67
N TYR A 608 -7.90 -3.02 0.41
CA TYR A 608 -8.36 -3.32 1.77
C TYR A 608 -9.41 -2.33 2.27
N LEU A 609 -9.29 -1.03 1.96
CA LEU A 609 -10.35 -0.06 2.24
C LEU A 609 -11.62 -0.31 1.39
N LEU A 610 -11.48 -0.78 0.15
CA LEU A 610 -12.62 -1.21 -0.68
C LEU A 610 -13.31 -2.45 -0.08
N ARG A 611 -12.60 -3.38 0.58
CA ARG A 611 -13.22 -4.47 1.37
C ARG A 611 -14.14 -3.91 2.45
N MET A 612 -13.65 -2.94 3.20
CA MET A 612 -14.43 -2.29 4.27
C MET A 612 -15.61 -1.48 3.71
N GLN A 613 -15.42 -0.73 2.62
CA GLN A 613 -16.50 0.01 1.94
C GLN A 613 -17.65 -0.92 1.52
N ASN A 614 -17.32 -2.15 1.11
CA ASN A 614 -18.32 -3.14 0.71
C ASN A 614 -18.83 -4.01 1.88
N GLY A 615 -18.38 -3.75 3.11
CA GLY A 615 -18.94 -4.32 4.34
C GLY A 615 -18.17 -5.49 4.96
N ARG A 616 -16.96 -5.82 4.47
CA ARG A 616 -16.08 -6.86 5.07
C ARG A 616 -15.33 -6.24 6.26
N HIS A 617 -15.87 -6.39 7.47
CA HIS A 617 -15.30 -5.80 8.70
C HIS A 617 -14.69 -6.83 9.68
N GLU A 618 -15.04 -8.12 9.54
CA GLU A 618 -14.64 -9.21 10.46
C GLU A 618 -13.26 -9.83 10.16
N GLU A 619 -12.43 -9.19 9.33
CA GLU A 619 -11.18 -9.75 8.80
C GLU A 619 -10.01 -9.66 9.80
N SER A 620 -8.80 -10.02 9.36
CA SER A 620 -7.52 -9.69 10.03
C SER A 620 -7.16 -8.21 9.87
N ASP A 621 -6.01 -7.75 10.38
CA ASP A 621 -5.43 -6.45 9.99
C ASP A 621 -4.86 -6.50 8.56
N LEU A 622 -4.47 -5.34 7.98
CA LEU A 622 -3.93 -5.26 6.61
C LEU A 622 -2.78 -6.24 6.35
N ILE A 623 -1.78 -6.30 7.25
CA ILE A 623 -0.56 -7.08 7.04
C ILE A 623 -0.94 -8.57 6.97
N ASP A 624 -1.70 -9.04 7.96
CA ASP A 624 -2.22 -10.41 7.99
C ASP A 624 -3.14 -10.71 6.80
N SER A 625 -3.99 -9.77 6.39
CA SER A 625 -4.91 -9.92 5.26
C SER A 625 -4.20 -10.02 3.90
N ILE A 626 -3.00 -9.44 3.77
CA ILE A 626 -2.12 -9.67 2.61
C ILE A 626 -1.38 -11.01 2.78
N SER A 627 -0.89 -11.35 3.98
CA SER A 627 -0.24 -12.65 4.26
C SER A 627 -1.18 -13.85 4.04
N GLU A 628 -2.49 -13.68 4.23
CA GLU A 628 -3.54 -14.67 3.94
C GLU A 628 -3.60 -15.10 2.45
N TYR A 629 -3.14 -14.26 1.52
CA TYR A 629 -2.98 -14.67 0.12
C TYR A 629 -2.03 -15.88 -0.01
N TRP A 630 -0.93 -15.89 0.75
CA TRP A 630 0.04 -16.98 0.74
C TRP A 630 -0.47 -18.17 1.53
N SER A 631 -0.79 -17.95 2.81
CA SER A 631 -1.07 -19.00 3.79
C SER A 631 -2.42 -19.71 3.62
N ASP A 632 -3.49 -18.98 3.26
CA ASP A 632 -4.85 -19.54 3.12
C ASP A 632 -5.30 -19.72 1.67
N PHE A 633 -5.02 -18.77 0.78
CA PHE A 633 -5.47 -18.85 -0.62
C PHE A 633 -4.55 -19.71 -1.50
N ALA A 634 -3.24 -19.45 -1.47
CA ALA A 634 -2.26 -20.14 -2.31
C ALA A 634 -1.70 -21.43 -1.69
N ALA A 635 -1.87 -21.63 -0.38
CA ALA A 635 -1.27 -22.72 0.41
C ALA A 635 0.26 -22.76 0.26
N LEU A 636 0.89 -21.61 0.52
CA LEU A 636 2.34 -21.34 0.45
C LEU A 636 2.83 -20.71 1.75
N LYS A 637 4.08 -20.99 2.15
CA LYS A 637 4.83 -20.14 3.09
C LYS A 637 5.44 -18.95 2.30
N PRO A 638 5.95 -17.89 2.96
CA PRO A 638 6.76 -16.87 2.30
C PRO A 638 7.85 -17.50 1.42
N LEU A 639 7.99 -17.01 0.18
CA LEU A 639 8.86 -17.60 -0.84
C LEU A 639 10.18 -16.83 -1.04
N TYR A 640 10.20 -15.56 -0.64
CA TYR A 640 11.27 -14.61 -0.94
C TYR A 640 11.63 -13.78 0.30
N PRO A 641 12.83 -13.16 0.34
CA PRO A 641 13.21 -12.21 1.38
C PRO A 641 12.18 -11.09 1.59
N HIS A 642 12.16 -10.53 2.80
CA HIS A 642 11.31 -9.41 3.25
C HIS A 642 9.78 -9.68 3.25
N GLN A 643 9.29 -10.81 2.72
CA GLN A 643 7.88 -11.18 2.76
C GLN A 643 7.34 -11.45 4.18
N ASP A 644 8.21 -11.51 5.19
CA ASP A 644 7.89 -11.51 6.62
C ASP A 644 7.37 -10.17 7.15
N LEU A 645 7.64 -9.07 6.45
CA LEU A 645 7.18 -7.71 6.76
C LEU A 645 6.35 -7.10 5.62
N PHE A 646 6.75 -7.36 4.38
CA PHE A 646 6.14 -6.80 3.18
C PHE A 646 5.61 -7.96 2.32
N PRO A 647 4.45 -8.56 2.67
CA PRO A 647 3.98 -9.87 2.19
C PRO A 647 3.45 -9.87 0.74
N TRP A 648 4.14 -9.21 -0.18
CA TRP A 648 3.85 -9.21 -1.62
C TRP A 648 5.00 -9.78 -2.43
N ASP A 649 4.73 -10.13 -3.69
CA ASP A 649 5.76 -10.35 -4.69
C ASP A 649 5.95 -9.05 -5.49
N CYS A 650 7.09 -8.40 -5.29
CA CYS A 650 7.43 -7.12 -5.94
C CYS A 650 7.85 -7.26 -7.42
N THR A 651 7.61 -8.41 -8.06
CA THR A 651 7.87 -8.58 -9.49
C THR A 651 6.88 -7.76 -10.31
N GLU A 652 7.38 -6.94 -11.22
CA GLU A 652 6.53 -6.13 -12.10
C GLU A 652 5.99 -6.95 -13.27
N ALA A 653 4.70 -6.75 -13.58
CA ALA A 653 4.10 -7.25 -14.80
C ALA A 653 4.54 -6.42 -16.02
N TYR A 654 4.27 -6.96 -17.22
CA TYR A 654 4.48 -6.28 -18.51
C TYR A 654 5.95 -5.95 -18.87
N GLY A 655 6.92 -6.61 -18.22
CA GLY A 655 8.33 -6.60 -18.61
C GLY A 655 9.03 -5.25 -18.43
N ARG A 656 8.44 -4.34 -17.64
CA ARG A 656 8.89 -2.95 -17.52
C ARG A 656 10.26 -2.82 -16.84
N TYR A 657 10.47 -3.57 -15.77
CA TYR A 657 11.75 -3.72 -15.09
C TYR A 657 12.02 -5.22 -14.84
N PRO A 658 13.24 -5.72 -15.08
CA PRO A 658 13.51 -7.16 -15.13
C PRO A 658 13.70 -7.82 -13.76
N THR A 659 13.85 -7.06 -12.68
CA THR A 659 14.21 -7.59 -11.36
C THR A 659 13.01 -8.27 -10.68
N HIS A 660 13.02 -9.60 -10.64
CA HIS A 660 12.04 -10.40 -9.90
C HIS A 660 12.13 -10.22 -8.37
N CYS A 661 11.06 -10.56 -7.67
CA CYS A 661 11.11 -10.81 -6.23
C CYS A 661 11.85 -12.14 -5.98
N GLY A 662 12.73 -12.12 -4.98
CA GLY A 662 13.78 -13.11 -4.75
C GLY A 662 15.17 -12.58 -5.11
N ASP A 663 15.26 -11.85 -6.22
CA ASP A 663 16.50 -11.28 -6.78
C ASP A 663 16.58 -9.75 -6.55
N CYS A 664 15.75 -9.23 -5.64
CA CYS A 664 15.60 -7.82 -5.30
C CYS A 664 16.24 -7.50 -3.95
N ASN A 665 16.80 -6.29 -3.81
CA ASN A 665 17.13 -5.71 -2.51
C ASN A 665 15.88 -5.14 -1.81
N LEU A 666 16.00 -4.85 -0.51
CA LEU A 666 14.94 -4.28 0.31
C LEU A 666 14.38 -2.97 -0.28
N SER A 667 15.26 -2.09 -0.77
CA SER A 667 14.89 -0.81 -1.39
C SER A 667 13.89 -1.00 -2.53
N LYS A 668 14.20 -1.88 -3.49
CA LYS A 668 13.34 -2.20 -4.62
C LYS A 668 12.08 -2.97 -4.21
N HIS A 669 12.12 -3.71 -3.11
CA HIS A 669 10.95 -4.43 -2.58
C HIS A 669 9.89 -3.48 -1.98
N VAL A 670 10.30 -2.35 -1.38
CA VAL A 670 9.38 -1.35 -0.81
C VAL A 670 9.02 -0.23 -1.80
N TRP A 671 9.94 0.20 -2.66
CA TRP A 671 9.64 1.18 -3.72
C TRP A 671 8.70 0.68 -4.81
N PHE A 672 8.44 -0.63 -4.85
CA PHE A 672 7.37 -1.25 -5.64
C PHE A 672 5.96 -0.69 -5.31
N SER A 673 5.72 -0.31 -4.05
CA SER A 673 4.53 0.44 -3.63
C SER A 673 4.86 1.30 -2.40
N PRO A 674 5.29 2.56 -2.57
CA PRO A 674 5.76 3.38 -1.45
C PRO A 674 4.63 3.73 -0.48
N PHE A 675 3.43 4.01 -0.99
CA PHE A 675 2.24 4.30 -0.18
C PHE A 675 1.84 3.13 0.74
N ASP A 676 1.79 1.91 0.19
CA ASP A 676 1.54 0.71 0.98
C ASP A 676 2.68 0.45 1.99
N SER A 677 3.94 0.68 1.57
CA SER A 677 5.11 0.42 2.41
C SER A 677 5.21 1.36 3.62
N PHE A 678 5.02 2.67 3.44
CA PHE A 678 4.95 3.61 4.57
C PHE A 678 3.81 3.26 5.53
N SER A 679 2.64 2.87 4.98
CA SER A 679 1.47 2.46 5.77
C SER A 679 1.76 1.20 6.60
N ILE A 680 2.37 0.17 5.99
CA ILE A 680 2.76 -1.07 6.65
C ILE A 680 3.88 -0.86 7.68
N ILE A 681 4.84 0.04 7.42
CA ILE A 681 5.88 0.41 8.41
C ILE A 681 5.23 1.01 9.66
N SER A 682 4.33 1.99 9.50
CA SER A 682 3.59 2.58 10.61
C SER A 682 2.78 1.55 11.40
N MET A 683 2.16 0.57 10.73
CA MET A 683 1.49 -0.56 11.40
C MET A 683 2.44 -1.49 12.15
N HIS A 684 3.61 -1.85 11.57
CA HIS A 684 4.57 -2.72 12.25
C HIS A 684 5.21 -2.07 13.47
N LEU A 685 5.47 -0.76 13.45
CA LEU A 685 5.99 -0.01 14.61
C LEU A 685 4.96 -0.01 15.77
N ALA A 686 3.67 -0.07 15.46
CA ALA A 686 2.57 -0.23 16.42
C ALA A 686 2.24 -1.70 16.79
N ARG A 687 3.02 -2.69 16.31
CA ARG A 687 2.72 -4.13 16.48
C ARG A 687 3.74 -4.80 17.41
N GLY A 688 3.29 -5.23 18.58
CA GLY A 688 4.10 -6.02 19.53
C GLY A 688 4.45 -7.42 19.02
N SER A 689 5.51 -8.03 19.55
CA SER A 689 6.05 -9.32 19.09
C SER A 689 5.05 -10.47 19.15
N PHE A 690 4.25 -10.52 20.21
CA PHE A 690 3.17 -11.51 20.42
C PHE A 690 2.02 -11.41 19.39
N LEU A 691 1.96 -10.32 18.60
CA LEU A 691 1.01 -10.17 17.49
C LEU A 691 1.56 -10.73 16.16
N TYR A 692 2.79 -11.24 16.09
CA TYR A 692 3.29 -11.95 14.91
C TYR A 692 2.99 -13.45 15.02
N SER A 693 2.80 -14.10 13.88
CA SER A 693 2.72 -15.56 13.84
C SER A 693 4.09 -16.16 14.14
N ARG A 694 4.14 -17.21 14.96
CA ARG A 694 5.33 -18.05 15.08
C ARG A 694 5.20 -19.18 14.06
N ASP A 695 6.19 -19.35 13.19
CA ASP A 695 6.26 -20.52 12.32
C ASP A 695 6.67 -21.75 13.14
N ASP A 696 6.08 -22.91 12.85
CA ASP A 696 6.38 -24.17 13.55
C ASP A 696 7.85 -24.61 13.38
N ASP A 697 8.55 -24.09 12.37
CA ASP A 697 9.99 -24.29 12.13
C ASP A 697 10.91 -23.43 13.04
N HIS A 698 10.35 -22.59 13.90
CA HIS A 698 11.09 -21.71 14.82
C HIS A 698 10.65 -21.98 16.28
N PRO A 699 11.41 -22.80 17.03
CA PRO A 699 11.00 -23.23 18.37
C PRO A 699 10.89 -22.05 19.34
N PRO A 700 10.00 -22.14 20.36
CA PRO A 700 9.78 -21.05 21.30
C PRO A 700 11.05 -20.71 22.08
N ALA A 701 11.46 -19.44 22.03
CA ALA A 701 12.56 -18.91 22.84
C ALA A 701 12.28 -18.93 24.37
N TYR A 702 11.06 -19.33 24.77
CA TYR A 702 10.65 -19.52 26.15
C TYR A 702 10.81 -21.00 26.54
N SER A 703 11.94 -21.34 27.14
CA SER A 703 11.91 -22.31 28.24
C SER A 703 11.65 -21.52 29.52
N GLU A 704 10.65 -21.90 30.32
CA GLU A 704 10.25 -21.16 31.53
C GLU A 704 11.31 -21.22 32.66
N LYS A 705 12.42 -21.91 32.42
CA LYS A 705 13.54 -22.08 33.36
C LYS A 705 14.73 -21.16 33.07
N GLU A 706 14.67 -20.35 32.01
CA GLU A 706 15.72 -19.39 31.68
C GLU A 706 15.22 -17.94 31.71
N GLN A 707 16.10 -17.04 32.15
CA GLN A 707 15.75 -15.68 32.56
C GLN A 707 15.26 -14.81 31.39
N PRO A 708 14.40 -13.80 31.63
CA PRO A 708 13.94 -12.83 30.63
C PRO A 708 15.03 -11.78 30.29
N ARG A 709 16.25 -12.24 30.03
CA ARG A 709 17.47 -11.47 29.73
C ARG A 709 18.29 -12.11 28.59
N LYS A 710 17.69 -13.01 27.79
CA LYS A 710 18.34 -13.61 26.63
C LYS A 710 18.03 -12.83 25.35
N ARG A 711 19.10 -12.35 24.72
CA ARG A 711 19.18 -11.73 23.39
C ARG A 711 18.25 -12.40 22.37
N ASN A 712 17.32 -11.65 21.79
CA ASN A 712 16.47 -12.12 20.68
C ASN A 712 16.97 -11.55 19.33
N PRO A 713 17.85 -12.27 18.61
CA PRO A 713 18.34 -11.82 17.30
C PRO A 713 17.26 -11.82 16.21
N ALA A 714 16.15 -12.56 16.36
CA ALA A 714 15.06 -12.55 15.39
C ALA A 714 14.26 -11.24 15.48
N TRP A 715 13.89 -10.81 16.70
CA TRP A 715 13.20 -9.53 16.90
C TRP A 715 14.05 -8.34 16.46
N PHE A 716 15.34 -8.32 16.86
CA PHE A 716 16.26 -7.26 16.43
C PHE A 716 16.38 -7.20 14.89
N ARG A 717 16.56 -8.32 14.20
CA ARG A 717 16.63 -8.35 12.73
C ARG A 717 15.33 -7.87 12.07
N ASN A 718 14.18 -8.29 12.59
CA ASN A 718 12.87 -7.87 12.09
C ASN A 718 12.67 -6.36 12.24
N ARG A 719 13.02 -5.79 13.40
CA ARG A 719 12.98 -4.34 13.62
C ARG A 719 14.02 -3.59 12.78
N MET A 720 15.27 -4.06 12.71
CA MET A 720 16.32 -3.40 11.92
C MET A 720 15.98 -3.40 10.43
N ARG A 721 15.46 -4.49 9.86
CA ARG A 721 14.96 -4.52 8.47
C ARG A 721 13.84 -3.50 8.25
N LEU A 722 12.90 -3.36 9.20
CA LEU A 722 11.82 -2.37 9.11
C LEU A 722 12.35 -0.93 9.10
N LEU A 723 13.37 -0.65 9.91
CA LEU A 723 14.02 0.66 9.98
C LEU A 723 14.80 0.98 8.69
N LEU A 724 15.59 0.03 8.19
CA LEU A 724 16.32 0.15 6.92
C LEU A 724 15.36 0.34 5.72
N ALA A 725 14.18 -0.27 5.76
CA ALA A 725 13.12 -0.03 4.77
C ALA A 725 12.57 1.41 4.83
N HIS A 726 12.41 1.98 6.04
CA HIS A 726 11.97 3.36 6.22
C HIS A 726 13.03 4.36 5.73
N ASP A 727 14.30 4.12 6.06
CA ASP A 727 15.48 4.88 5.61
C ASP A 727 15.61 4.89 4.07
N ALA A 728 15.40 3.74 3.43
CA ALA A 728 15.40 3.59 1.96
C ALA A 728 14.25 4.33 1.26
N LEU A 729 13.07 4.43 1.89
CA LEU A 729 11.96 5.23 1.38
C LEU A 729 12.22 6.74 1.60
N ILE A 730 12.61 7.13 2.81
CA ILE A 730 12.86 8.54 3.16
C ILE A 730 14.01 9.14 2.35
N THR A 731 15.12 8.41 2.18
CA THR A 731 16.31 8.89 1.46
C THR A 731 16.02 9.15 -0.02
N VAL A 732 15.24 8.27 -0.66
CA VAL A 732 14.81 8.47 -2.06
C VAL A 732 13.75 9.56 -2.17
N ALA A 733 12.80 9.64 -1.23
CA ALA A 733 11.81 10.71 -1.21
C ALA A 733 12.47 12.09 -1.05
N LYS A 734 13.52 12.20 -0.22
CA LYS A 734 14.39 13.37 -0.14
C LYS A 734 15.06 13.69 -1.48
N ALA A 735 15.72 12.72 -2.12
CA ALA A 735 16.36 12.94 -3.42
C ALA A 735 15.37 13.38 -4.52
N MET A 736 14.11 12.93 -4.47
CA MET A 736 13.02 13.42 -5.33
C MET A 736 12.60 14.85 -4.98
N ALA A 737 12.36 15.15 -3.71
CA ALA A 737 11.98 16.49 -3.24
C ALA A 737 13.09 17.54 -3.47
N SER A 738 14.35 17.13 -3.49
CA SER A 738 15.50 17.98 -3.82
C SER A 738 15.76 18.13 -5.33
N SER A 739 15.03 17.44 -6.21
CA SER A 739 15.23 17.51 -7.67
C SER A 739 14.26 18.49 -8.34
N PRO A 740 14.73 19.62 -8.90
CA PRO A 740 13.86 20.60 -9.56
C PRO A 740 13.07 20.02 -10.75
N ALA A 741 13.64 19.03 -11.45
CA ALA A 741 12.95 18.35 -12.56
C ALA A 741 11.80 17.46 -12.08
N VAL A 742 11.96 16.79 -10.93
CA VAL A 742 10.89 15.98 -10.32
C VAL A 742 9.79 16.89 -9.76
N LEU A 743 10.15 17.96 -9.05
CA LEU A 743 9.19 18.97 -8.60
C LEU A 743 8.37 19.54 -9.78
N LYS A 744 9.03 19.98 -10.86
CA LYS A 744 8.38 20.49 -12.07
C LYS A 744 7.44 19.46 -12.72
N THR A 745 7.86 18.20 -12.84
CA THR A 745 7.07 17.17 -13.56
C THR A 745 6.03 16.44 -12.72
N THR A 746 5.98 16.70 -11.40
CA THR A 746 4.93 16.21 -10.49
C THR A 746 3.91 17.29 -10.10
N HIS A 747 4.20 18.57 -10.36
CA HIS A 747 3.35 19.73 -10.04
C HIS A 747 1.90 19.63 -10.56
N TRP A 748 1.67 18.94 -11.68
CA TRP A 748 0.33 18.70 -12.23
C TRP A 748 -0.63 18.05 -11.20
N LEU A 749 -0.12 17.17 -10.31
CA LEU A 749 -0.88 16.46 -9.26
C LEU A 749 -1.50 17.37 -8.18
N THR A 750 -1.15 18.66 -8.16
CA THR A 750 -1.70 19.65 -7.22
C THR A 750 -3.00 20.28 -7.72
N PHE A 751 -3.15 20.43 -9.05
CA PHE A 751 -4.19 21.26 -9.70
C PHE A 751 -5.12 20.45 -10.61
N GLN A 752 -5.33 19.17 -10.30
CA GLN A 752 -6.19 18.31 -11.12
C GLN A 752 -7.67 18.63 -10.96
N ASN A 753 -8.47 18.35 -11.99
CA ASN A 753 -9.93 18.54 -11.93
C ASN A 753 -10.62 17.42 -11.15
N THR A 754 -10.14 16.17 -11.23
CA THR A 754 -10.77 15.01 -10.57
C THR A 754 -9.91 14.37 -9.46
N PRO A 755 -10.52 13.80 -8.40
CA PRO A 755 -9.78 13.03 -7.39
C PRO A 755 -9.05 11.80 -7.97
N ALA A 756 -9.58 11.18 -9.04
CA ALA A 756 -8.96 10.03 -9.69
C ALA A 756 -7.60 10.33 -10.35
N GLN A 757 -7.35 11.59 -10.73
CA GLN A 757 -6.05 12.03 -11.23
C GLN A 757 -5.04 12.28 -10.09
N GLU A 758 -5.50 12.78 -8.94
CA GLU A 758 -4.64 12.96 -7.74
C GLU A 758 -4.26 11.62 -7.10
N ARG A 759 -5.19 10.67 -7.11
CA ARG A 759 -5.09 9.29 -6.61
C ARG A 759 -3.79 8.59 -7.01
N VAL A 760 -3.23 8.96 -8.16
CA VAL A 760 -1.93 8.51 -8.70
C VAL A 760 -0.80 8.50 -7.66
N LYS A 761 -0.80 9.43 -6.70
CA LYS A 761 0.18 9.47 -5.57
C LYS A 761 0.20 8.16 -4.76
N MET A 762 -0.95 7.50 -4.63
CA MET A 762 -1.17 6.29 -3.83
C MET A 762 -1.00 4.98 -4.63
N GLY A 763 -0.69 5.08 -5.93
CA GLY A 763 -0.59 3.93 -6.83
C GLY A 763 0.62 3.03 -6.56
N SER A 764 0.47 1.74 -6.87
CA SER A 764 1.57 0.76 -6.90
C SER A 764 2.09 0.53 -8.32
N ALA A 765 3.23 -0.15 -8.45
CA ALA A 765 3.59 -0.82 -9.70
C ALA A 765 2.61 -1.98 -10.02
N HIS A 766 2.57 -2.43 -11.27
CA HIS A 766 1.68 -3.52 -11.69
C HIS A 766 2.20 -4.89 -11.19
N ARG A 767 1.39 -5.59 -10.40
CA ARG A 767 1.77 -6.86 -9.74
C ARG A 767 1.80 -8.05 -10.70
N ALA A 768 2.98 -8.64 -10.92
CA ALA A 768 3.09 -9.96 -11.56
C ALA A 768 2.63 -11.10 -10.65
N GLN A 769 2.40 -10.85 -9.35
CA GLN A 769 1.81 -11.80 -8.41
C GLN A 769 0.47 -12.36 -8.97
N PRO A 770 0.39 -13.68 -9.26
CA PRO A 770 -0.85 -14.34 -9.68
C PRO A 770 -1.99 -14.11 -8.67
N PHE A 771 -3.22 -13.95 -9.15
CA PHE A 771 -4.43 -13.81 -8.31
C PHE A 771 -4.37 -12.73 -7.20
N SER A 772 -3.46 -11.75 -7.32
CA SER A 772 -3.34 -10.62 -6.37
C SER A 772 -4.61 -9.78 -6.28
N HIS A 773 -5.33 -9.63 -7.40
CA HIS A 773 -6.74 -9.21 -7.40
C HIS A 773 -7.63 -10.46 -7.39
N HIS A 774 -8.70 -10.51 -6.58
CA HIS A 774 -9.48 -11.75 -6.39
C HIS A 774 -10.16 -12.27 -7.68
N TYR A 775 -10.55 -11.40 -8.62
CA TYR A 775 -11.14 -11.81 -9.90
C TYR A 775 -10.07 -12.01 -10.96
N ASN A 776 -9.36 -13.13 -10.87
CA ASN A 776 -8.36 -13.50 -11.88
C ASN A 776 -8.77 -14.66 -12.79
N LYS A 777 -9.94 -15.31 -12.57
CA LYS A 777 -10.59 -16.28 -13.48
C LYS A 777 -12.11 -16.33 -13.22
N TYR A 778 -12.93 -16.61 -14.25
CA TYR A 778 -14.38 -16.84 -14.13
C TYR A 778 -14.78 -18.17 -13.44
N VAL A 779 -13.82 -18.97 -12.95
CA VAL A 779 -14.09 -20.25 -12.29
C VAL A 779 -14.33 -19.99 -10.81
N ALA A 780 -15.56 -20.15 -10.32
CA ALA A 780 -15.95 -19.70 -8.97
C ALA A 780 -15.17 -20.35 -7.81
N GLN A 781 -14.62 -21.55 -8.01
CA GLN A 781 -13.70 -22.19 -7.06
C GLN A 781 -12.41 -21.37 -6.82
N HIS A 782 -11.99 -20.55 -7.80
CA HIS A 782 -10.79 -19.72 -7.71
C HIS A 782 -10.99 -18.41 -6.94
N PHE A 783 -12.19 -18.14 -6.40
CA PHE A 783 -12.40 -17.05 -5.44
C PHE A 783 -11.99 -17.44 -4.00
N PHE A 784 -11.76 -18.73 -3.75
CA PHE A 784 -11.53 -19.28 -2.40
C PHE A 784 -10.20 -20.03 -2.25
N ARG A 785 -9.57 -20.40 -3.38
CA ARG A 785 -8.29 -21.11 -3.43
C ARG A 785 -7.57 -20.90 -4.76
N ALA A 786 -6.25 -21.08 -4.76
CA ALA A 786 -5.52 -21.37 -5.99
C ALA A 786 -5.91 -22.74 -6.58
N ASN A 787 -5.58 -22.96 -7.87
CA ASN A 787 -5.87 -24.25 -8.51
C ASN A 787 -4.95 -25.39 -8.03
N TRP A 788 -3.79 -25.07 -7.42
CA TRP A 788 -2.74 -26.01 -7.02
C TRP A 788 -2.74 -26.45 -5.55
N ILE A 789 -3.66 -26.00 -4.69
CA ILE A 789 -3.51 -26.16 -3.22
C ILE A 789 -3.39 -27.60 -2.70
N ALA A 790 -3.78 -28.62 -3.48
CA ALA A 790 -3.63 -30.03 -3.11
C ALA A 790 -2.34 -30.69 -3.64
N GLU A 791 -1.56 -29.99 -4.47
CA GLU A 791 -0.31 -30.48 -5.07
C GLU A 791 0.85 -30.45 -4.06
N PRO A 792 1.96 -31.19 -4.29
CA PRO A 792 3.17 -31.10 -3.48
C PRO A 792 3.70 -29.66 -3.40
N TYR A 793 4.24 -29.25 -2.25
CA TYR A 793 4.69 -27.86 -2.03
C TYR A 793 5.60 -27.33 -3.14
N LYS A 794 6.57 -28.15 -3.60
CA LYS A 794 7.46 -27.82 -4.73
C LYS A 794 6.70 -27.51 -6.03
N ASP A 795 5.62 -28.25 -6.31
CA ASP A 795 4.78 -28.05 -7.48
C ASP A 795 3.89 -26.80 -7.35
N ARG A 796 3.41 -26.48 -6.13
CA ARG A 796 2.72 -25.21 -5.84
C ARG A 796 3.61 -24.01 -6.13
N VAL A 797 4.85 -24.03 -5.63
CA VAL A 797 5.86 -23.00 -5.89
C VAL A 797 6.20 -22.92 -7.38
N GLY A 798 6.31 -24.07 -8.07
CA GLY A 798 6.48 -24.14 -9.51
C GLY A 798 5.34 -23.45 -10.28
N ARG A 799 4.08 -23.84 -9.99
CA ARG A 799 2.86 -23.25 -10.58
C ARG A 799 2.78 -21.74 -10.35
N TYR A 800 3.08 -21.29 -9.13
CA TYR A 800 3.13 -19.87 -8.77
C TYR A 800 4.13 -19.12 -9.66
N LYS A 801 5.39 -19.61 -9.73
CA LYS A 801 6.44 -18.98 -10.54
C LYS A 801 6.10 -18.98 -12.02
N THR A 802 5.56 -20.06 -12.59
CA THR A 802 5.13 -20.10 -14.01
C THR A 802 4.13 -19.00 -14.34
N LEU A 803 3.06 -18.86 -13.53
CA LEU A 803 2.02 -17.85 -13.76
C LEU A 803 2.52 -16.41 -13.51
N ARG A 804 3.55 -16.24 -12.67
CA ARG A 804 4.25 -14.95 -12.51
C ARG A 804 5.01 -14.59 -13.78
N GLU A 805 5.81 -15.51 -14.32
CA GLU A 805 6.56 -15.28 -15.55
C GLU A 805 5.66 -15.07 -16.78
N GLU A 806 4.48 -15.70 -16.82
CA GLU A 806 3.44 -15.42 -17.83
C GLU A 806 2.93 -13.96 -17.78
N ARG A 807 2.95 -13.30 -16.61
CA ARG A 807 2.55 -11.89 -16.43
C ARG A 807 3.68 -10.92 -16.72
N VAL A 808 4.91 -11.27 -16.33
CA VAL A 808 6.12 -10.52 -16.72
C VAL A 808 6.22 -10.43 -18.24
N LYS A 809 5.93 -11.52 -18.97
CA LYS A 809 6.08 -11.60 -20.44
C LYS A 809 4.93 -10.98 -21.25
N ARG A 810 3.90 -10.39 -20.62
CA ARG A 810 2.86 -9.64 -21.35
C ARG A 810 3.45 -8.35 -21.91
N ARG A 811 2.90 -7.83 -23.02
CA ARG A 811 3.41 -6.59 -23.65
C ARG A 811 2.74 -5.32 -23.13
N GLU A 812 1.49 -5.45 -22.72
CA GLU A 812 0.61 -4.32 -22.37
C GLU A 812 -0.60 -4.82 -21.56
N VAL A 813 -1.31 -3.90 -20.89
CA VAL A 813 -2.63 -4.16 -20.32
C VAL A 813 -3.68 -4.15 -21.45
N GLY A 814 -4.54 -5.18 -21.52
CA GLY A 814 -5.68 -5.26 -22.47
C GLY A 814 -5.37 -5.38 -23.98
N TRP A 815 -4.25 -4.86 -24.47
CA TRP A 815 -4.00 -4.67 -25.92
C TRP A 815 -3.97 -5.96 -26.75
N GLN A 816 -3.73 -7.13 -26.13
CA GLN A 816 -3.76 -8.41 -26.84
C GLN A 816 -5.17 -8.81 -27.30
N ASP A 817 -6.22 -8.29 -26.67
CA ASP A 817 -7.63 -8.52 -27.03
C ASP A 817 -8.23 -7.34 -27.85
N ALA A 818 -7.51 -6.23 -28.00
CA ALA A 818 -8.02 -5.00 -28.63
C ALA A 818 -8.17 -5.06 -30.16
N LYS A 819 -7.71 -6.14 -30.81
CA LYS A 819 -7.68 -6.32 -32.29
C LYS A 819 -9.05 -6.37 -32.99
N VAL A 820 -10.16 -6.26 -32.26
CA VAL A 820 -11.54 -6.42 -32.76
C VAL A 820 -12.26 -5.08 -32.95
N PHE A 821 -11.67 -3.95 -32.54
CA PHE A 821 -12.34 -2.64 -32.61
C PHE A 821 -12.27 -1.98 -33.99
N THR A 822 -13.43 -1.87 -34.64
CA THR A 822 -13.70 -0.85 -35.65
C THR A 822 -14.01 0.50 -34.97
N PRO A 823 -13.46 1.64 -35.44
CA PRO A 823 -13.67 2.94 -34.81
C PRO A 823 -15.03 3.54 -35.21
N TYR A 824 -15.85 3.96 -34.25
CA TYR A 824 -16.88 4.98 -34.48
C TYR A 824 -17.29 5.75 -33.19
N GLU A 825 -17.19 7.08 -33.29
CA GLU A 825 -17.79 8.16 -32.48
C GLU A 825 -18.07 7.97 -30.98
N SER A 826 -17.22 8.57 -30.14
CA SER A 826 -17.50 8.92 -28.74
C SER A 826 -17.80 10.43 -28.55
N LYS A 827 -18.80 10.96 -29.27
CA LYS A 827 -19.23 12.39 -29.27
C LYS A 827 -19.88 12.89 -27.96
N THR A 828 -19.40 12.49 -26.79
CA THR A 828 -20.08 12.71 -25.50
C THR A 828 -19.18 13.08 -24.32
N TYR A 829 -17.98 13.62 -24.57
CA TYR A 829 -17.08 14.13 -23.51
C TYR A 829 -16.52 15.54 -23.72
N PHE A 830 -16.71 16.13 -24.90
CA PHE A 830 -16.32 17.50 -25.22
C PHE A 830 -17.44 18.16 -26.03
N ASP A 831 -18.03 19.22 -25.47
CA ASP A 831 -18.92 20.15 -26.17
C ASP A 831 -18.17 21.49 -26.28
N GLU A 832 -17.13 21.50 -27.11
CA GLU A 832 -16.25 22.65 -27.25
C GLU A 832 -16.88 23.74 -28.12
N LYS A 833 -17.11 24.90 -27.50
CA LYS A 833 -17.13 26.18 -28.22
C LYS A 833 -16.06 27.11 -27.68
N ASN A 834 -15.21 27.55 -28.60
CA ASN A 834 -14.29 28.68 -28.51
C ASN A 834 -13.08 28.53 -27.56
N SER A 835 -12.02 27.90 -28.06
CA SER A 835 -10.71 28.57 -28.07
C SER A 835 -9.93 28.22 -29.34
N SER A 836 -9.19 29.18 -29.91
CA SER A 836 -8.40 28.99 -31.13
C SER A 836 -7.14 28.17 -30.84
N ALA A 837 -6.87 27.15 -31.66
CA ALA A 837 -5.67 26.32 -31.53
C ALA A 837 -4.36 27.14 -31.66
N PRO A 838 -3.31 26.82 -30.89
CA PRO A 838 -2.01 27.50 -30.98
C PRO A 838 -1.20 27.02 -32.20
N ASP A 839 -0.46 27.95 -32.81
CA ASP A 839 0.39 27.69 -33.98
C ASP A 839 1.64 26.83 -33.63
N PRO A 840 1.89 25.70 -34.31
CA PRO A 840 3.08 24.88 -34.09
C PRO A 840 4.44 25.58 -34.30
N GLU A 841 4.55 26.63 -35.13
CA GLU A 841 5.86 27.22 -35.47
C GLU A 841 6.51 27.97 -34.29
N LEU A 842 5.74 28.39 -33.28
CA LEU A 842 6.23 29.08 -32.09
C LEU A 842 7.16 28.24 -31.20
N TRP A 843 7.07 26.91 -31.26
CA TRP A 843 7.92 26.01 -30.44
C TRP A 843 9.35 25.84 -30.96
N VAL A 844 9.67 26.35 -32.15
CA VAL A 844 11.00 26.16 -32.78
C VAL A 844 12.04 27.17 -32.25
N GLN A 845 11.62 28.22 -31.55
CA GLN A 845 12.48 29.37 -31.17
C GLN A 845 12.88 29.43 -29.68
N THR A 846 12.76 28.35 -28.91
CA THR A 846 13.34 28.28 -27.56
C THR A 846 14.88 28.23 -27.64
N PRO A 847 15.64 29.11 -26.97
CA PRO A 847 17.10 29.19 -27.11
C PRO A 847 17.87 27.90 -26.78
N ASP A 848 17.34 27.07 -25.88
CA ASP A 848 18.07 25.94 -25.28
C ASP A 848 17.96 24.61 -26.07
N ASN A 849 17.67 24.65 -27.37
CA ASN A 849 17.58 23.46 -28.21
C ASN A 849 18.95 23.07 -28.83
N PRO A 850 19.61 21.99 -28.37
CA PRO A 850 20.95 21.60 -28.86
C PRO A 850 20.97 21.13 -30.33
N TRP A 851 19.82 20.97 -31.00
CA TRP A 851 19.73 20.55 -32.39
C TRP A 851 19.67 21.69 -33.41
N ALA A 852 19.65 22.96 -32.97
CA ALA A 852 19.57 24.14 -33.84
C ALA A 852 20.77 24.33 -34.81
N GLY A 853 21.86 23.56 -34.65
CA GLY A 853 23.14 23.78 -35.35
C GLY A 853 23.24 23.30 -36.81
N ARG A 854 22.29 22.54 -37.37
CA ARG A 854 22.43 21.93 -38.71
C ARG A 854 21.70 22.68 -39.83
N LYS A 855 22.35 23.71 -40.39
CA LYS A 855 21.89 24.44 -41.59
C LYS A 855 21.86 23.55 -42.85
N ILE A 856 20.70 22.98 -43.16
CA ILE A 856 20.46 22.28 -44.44
C ILE A 856 20.41 23.29 -45.59
N LYS A 857 21.40 23.25 -46.50
CA LYS A 857 21.46 24.10 -47.69
C LYS A 857 20.40 23.72 -48.73
N LYS A 858 19.20 24.32 -48.66
CA LYS A 858 18.23 24.28 -49.77
C LYS A 858 18.76 25.11 -50.96
N LYS A 859 19.21 24.45 -52.03
CA LYS A 859 19.14 25.03 -53.38
C LYS A 859 17.65 25.00 -53.79
N GLY A 860 17.08 26.13 -54.18
CA GLY A 860 15.69 26.21 -54.62
C GLY A 860 15.55 26.56 -56.10
N LYS A 861 14.32 26.51 -56.60
CA LYS A 861 13.80 27.38 -57.68
C LYS A 861 12.28 27.24 -57.79
N HIS A 862 11.61 28.37 -58.05
CA HIS A 862 10.24 28.60 -58.57
C HIS A 862 9.07 27.69 -58.09
N GLY A 863 7.89 28.18 -57.70
CA GLY A 863 7.38 29.56 -57.67
C GLY A 863 5.90 29.61 -58.07
N ALA A 864 5.05 30.25 -57.28
CA ALA A 864 3.65 30.58 -57.59
C ALA A 864 3.19 31.77 -56.74
N THR A 865 2.27 32.59 -57.24
CA THR A 865 1.83 33.84 -56.59
C THR A 865 0.33 34.09 -56.72
N CYS A 866 -0.35 34.28 -55.58
CA CYS A 866 -1.54 35.13 -55.38
C CYS A 866 -1.59 35.48 -53.87
N ALA A 867 -1.83 36.68 -53.35
CA ALA A 867 -2.50 37.92 -53.79
C ALA A 867 -3.90 38.11 -53.17
N TYR A 868 -4.01 39.14 -52.31
CA TYR A 868 -5.20 39.89 -51.86
C TYR A 868 -6.50 39.14 -51.50
N TYR A 869 -6.97 39.33 -50.27
CA TYR A 869 -7.82 40.50 -49.97
C TYR A 869 -7.86 40.84 -48.47
N THR A 870 -8.13 42.10 -48.13
CA THR A 870 -8.36 42.57 -46.75
C THR A 870 -9.60 43.46 -46.66
N GLY A 871 -10.29 43.36 -45.52
CA GLY A 871 -11.34 44.23 -45.02
C GLY A 871 -11.58 43.82 -43.56
N GLY A 872 -11.85 44.69 -42.59
CA GLY A 872 -12.32 46.08 -42.67
C GLY A 872 -13.73 46.15 -42.07
N ALA A 873 -14.07 47.06 -41.17
CA ALA A 873 -13.29 48.10 -40.50
C ALA A 873 -13.99 48.52 -39.16
N CYS A 874 -13.59 49.67 -38.59
CA CYS A 874 -14.26 50.38 -37.48
C CYS A 874 -14.12 49.75 -36.06
N ALA A 875 -13.96 50.50 -34.97
CA ALA A 875 -13.53 51.90 -34.80
C ALA A 875 -13.00 52.11 -33.37
N ALA A 876 -12.10 53.09 -33.17
CA ALA A 876 -11.69 53.58 -31.84
C ALA A 876 -12.55 54.81 -31.44
N PRO A 877 -12.49 55.32 -30.18
CA PRO A 877 -11.38 56.22 -29.82
C PRO A 877 -10.97 56.30 -28.32
N THR A 878 -9.65 56.26 -28.05
CA THR A 878 -8.92 57.08 -27.03
C THR A 878 -9.29 56.93 -25.53
N ASN A 879 -8.61 57.50 -24.52
CA ASN A 879 -7.56 58.54 -24.49
C ASN A 879 -6.63 58.50 -23.25
N ILE A 880 -5.59 59.34 -23.26
CA ILE A 880 -4.70 59.80 -22.17
C ILE A 880 -3.51 58.88 -21.79
N ALA A 881 -2.32 59.51 -21.76
CA ALA A 881 -1.05 58.99 -21.24
C ALA A 881 -0.24 60.16 -20.61
N PRO A 882 1.12 60.16 -20.50
CA PRO A 882 1.85 60.33 -19.23
C PRO A 882 2.48 61.74 -19.08
N PRO A 883 3.53 61.97 -18.23
CA PRO A 883 4.90 61.75 -18.75
C PRO A 883 6.03 61.43 -17.73
N GLY A 884 7.14 60.88 -18.25
CA GLY A 884 8.52 61.22 -17.83
C GLY A 884 9.37 60.13 -17.13
N ALA A 885 10.68 59.98 -17.40
CA ALA A 885 11.52 60.51 -18.50
C ALA A 885 12.90 59.81 -18.59
N CYS A 886 13.42 59.54 -19.81
CA CYS A 886 14.87 59.51 -20.21
C CYS A 886 15.85 58.54 -19.48
N ALA A 887 17.09 58.22 -19.92
CA ALA A 887 17.87 58.24 -21.18
C ALA A 887 19.26 57.57 -20.92
N ALA A 888 20.08 57.05 -21.85
CA ALA A 888 19.88 56.57 -23.24
C ALA A 888 21.11 55.74 -23.74
N ILE A 889 20.85 54.72 -24.59
CA ILE A 889 21.61 54.26 -25.79
C ILE A 889 23.16 54.14 -25.78
N CYS A 890 23.61 52.91 -26.05
CA CYS A 890 24.79 52.39 -26.79
C CYS A 890 26.03 53.25 -27.15
N SER A 891 27.21 52.61 -27.07
CA SER A 891 28.34 52.81 -28.00
C SER A 891 29.19 51.52 -28.18
N SER A 892 30.06 51.47 -29.19
CA SER A 892 30.78 50.26 -29.67
C SER A 892 32.16 50.59 -30.24
N GLY A 893 33.16 49.69 -30.20
CA GLY A 893 34.43 49.92 -30.93
C GLY A 893 35.53 48.86 -30.84
N TRP A 894 35.67 48.07 -31.92
CA TRP A 894 36.89 47.71 -32.68
C TRP A 894 38.10 46.92 -32.10
N ASP A 895 38.64 46.07 -32.99
CA ASP A 895 40.03 45.58 -33.23
C ASP A 895 40.87 44.95 -32.09
N GLY A 896 41.73 43.94 -32.32
CA GLY A 896 42.04 43.17 -33.54
C GLY A 896 43.30 42.26 -33.34
N GLY A 897 43.65 41.41 -34.32
CA GLY A 897 44.97 40.72 -34.35
C GLY A 897 44.97 39.22 -34.72
N ASP A 898 45.84 38.83 -35.66
CA ASP A 898 46.14 37.44 -36.08
C ASP A 898 47.24 36.76 -35.26
N SER A 899 47.31 35.42 -35.24
CA SER A 899 48.48 34.65 -35.74
C SER A 899 48.49 33.14 -35.38
N GLY A 900 48.87 32.30 -36.37
CA GLY A 900 49.56 31.00 -36.23
C GLY A 900 48.87 29.79 -35.55
N GLY A 901 49.21 28.53 -35.86
CA GLY A 901 50.04 28.02 -36.97
C GLY A 901 50.83 26.73 -36.64
N GLY A 902 50.34 25.56 -37.07
CA GLY A 902 51.03 24.26 -36.98
C GLY A 902 50.81 23.46 -35.68
N GLY A 903 51.15 22.17 -35.60
CA GLY A 903 51.54 21.26 -36.69
C GLY A 903 52.25 19.96 -36.24
N CYS A 904 51.66 18.81 -36.59
CA CYS A 904 52.27 17.46 -36.65
C CYS A 904 52.78 16.77 -35.36
N GLY A 905 52.56 15.45 -35.26
CA GLY A 905 53.16 14.57 -34.24
C GLY A 905 52.44 13.23 -34.10
N GLY A 906 53.14 12.11 -34.35
CA GLY A 906 52.63 10.74 -34.14
C GLY A 906 53.74 9.80 -33.67
N GLY A 907 53.41 8.66 -33.06
CA GLY A 907 54.39 7.73 -32.49
C GLY A 907 53.80 6.38 -32.03
N SER A 908 54.64 5.33 -32.01
CA SER A 908 54.34 3.91 -31.74
C SER A 908 55.68 3.19 -31.38
N SER A 909 55.79 2.00 -30.80
CA SER A 909 54.85 0.89 -30.49
C SER A 909 55.18 0.25 -29.12
N GLY A 910 54.44 -0.78 -28.70
CA GLY A 910 54.83 -1.62 -27.55
C GLY A 910 53.95 -2.87 -27.33
N ASP A 911 54.47 -4.03 -27.72
CA ASP A 911 53.82 -5.36 -27.59
C ASP A 911 54.13 -6.07 -26.24
N GLY A 912 53.52 -7.24 -25.96
CA GLY A 912 53.81 -7.94 -24.68
C GLY A 912 53.36 -9.39 -24.39
N GLY A 913 52.59 -10.09 -25.25
CA GLY A 913 52.21 -11.52 -25.06
C GLY A 913 51.24 -11.83 -23.89
N GLY A 914 50.76 -13.07 -23.70
CA GLY A 914 50.84 -14.29 -24.52
C GLY A 914 50.45 -15.56 -23.73
N GLY A 915 49.70 -16.50 -24.33
CA GLY A 915 49.33 -17.79 -23.69
C GLY A 915 48.13 -18.50 -24.34
N ASP A 916 48.34 -19.72 -24.85
CA ASP A 916 47.43 -20.43 -25.76
C ASP A 916 46.70 -21.66 -25.17
N GLY A 917 45.64 -22.09 -25.87
CA GLY A 917 45.16 -23.49 -25.89
C GLY A 917 43.72 -23.72 -25.41
N GLY A 918 42.89 -24.53 -26.09
CA GLY A 918 43.08 -25.16 -27.40
C GLY A 918 42.06 -26.28 -27.70
N GLY A 919 41.52 -26.33 -28.93
CA GLY A 919 40.63 -27.39 -29.43
C GLY A 919 39.19 -27.36 -28.90
N GLY A 920 38.20 -27.98 -29.57
CA GLY A 920 38.26 -28.64 -30.88
C GLY A 920 37.32 -29.86 -30.95
N GLY A 921 36.40 -29.88 -31.92
CA GLY A 921 35.56 -31.06 -32.21
C GLY A 921 34.08 -30.72 -32.37
N GLY A 922 33.52 -31.05 -33.53
CA GLY A 922 32.08 -31.10 -33.78
C GLY A 922 31.74 -32.36 -34.56
N CYS A 923 30.55 -32.91 -34.34
CA CYS A 923 29.98 -33.99 -35.13
C CYS A 923 28.48 -33.76 -35.30
N GLY A 924 27.96 -34.04 -36.50
CA GLY A 924 26.53 -34.07 -36.78
C GLY A 924 26.02 -35.51 -36.93
N GLY A 925 24.71 -35.69 -36.76
CA GLY A 925 24.00 -36.95 -36.95
C GLY A 925 22.60 -36.84 -36.31
N GLY A 926 21.52 -37.30 -36.92
CA GLY A 926 21.42 -38.09 -38.15
C GLY A 926 20.62 -39.36 -37.88
N CYS A 927 19.31 -39.22 -37.64
CA CYS A 927 18.44 -40.36 -37.32
C CYS A 927 17.85 -40.99 -38.58
N GLY A 928 18.01 -42.31 -38.74
CA GLY A 928 17.34 -43.06 -39.81
C GLY A 928 17.81 -44.52 -39.89
N GLY A 929 16.91 -45.45 -39.57
CA GLY A 929 17.13 -46.90 -39.71
C GLY A 929 16.91 -47.67 -38.41
N SER A 930 15.99 -48.66 -38.48
CA SER A 930 15.64 -49.69 -37.48
C SER A 930 15.43 -49.22 -36.04
#